data_AF-A0A351R601-F1
#
_entry.id   AF-A0A351R601-F1
#
_cell.length_a   1.000
_cell.length_b   1.000
_cell.length_c   1.000
_cell.angle_alpha   90.00
_cell.angle_beta   90.00
_cell.angle_gamma   90.00
#
_symmetry.space_group_name_H-M   'P 1'
#
loop_
_entity.id
_entity.type
_entity.pdbx_description
1 polymer ?
#
loop_
_entity_poly.entity_id
_entity_poly.type
_entity_poly.pdbx_seq_one_letter_code
_entity_poly.pdbx_strand_id
1 'polypeptide(L)'
;MNDYFPQDNGIGVRIGNGVKQVLQIIANRFIADNPPIPVKYYLRSSRNFHISEDYMDEIALHKKMPELVPEQYVYAWAKLSVPQAGPFNFRFSAFGPVSIWVNGVLSYRTNHTQERFADQISNISLNLKEGENSLFFQSVSTPLGCGFHIGSSSYKGRRIQFFSPDREHKGMSGFVYSKAFERPIERVPVIGEGEEETGIHWYPEVSWEQGEKQKTVAERLFNMEKDDHRKMVSASRFFCPFAGMVSLVGKSEGKGKLWIDGKETDSVEGEWKAEYLLSGGYHTLAYEGKTVTLHVQCEGSLLELESPVLLADGRKEPWLYAGPFTENQVLNMKDMMSFQKPFEIDGGASFWRADMPDMYLRPFNEGVLYGEWNYPLGVTLYGMIQCGRLLNNQAIQDYVEGHMKKCTDFYDYCIWDKAFYGAAPFHNQLTTIDSLDDCGSIASTLLEVMKDHVIPEGRKVGDMVADYMRNKQQRLPDGTFYRNHSYLPIMNETIWADDLYMSIPFLCRYYELSGDIFYLRDAVRQIKQIFGYLFMPDLEILSHIYDTHYHVQTKVPWGRGNGWVLFSLTELLAVMPDNDPEREEILEIFQTLCGGYLKLQGKEGMWHQVLTFPHSFQETSCTAMFIYGFARGVRYGWLKNRDDYAKAALLGWRALCKIAVDWKGNIYGVCRGSGYSFSKEYYANDLGWNVNDTHGTGIVMLAAIEVEKMKESQQEE
;
A
#
# COMPACT_ATOMS: atom_id res chain seq x y z
N MET A 1 -17.59 31.52 12.15
CA MET A 1 -17.34 30.14 11.70
C MET A 1 -17.85 30.06 10.28
N ASN A 2 -16.98 29.76 9.32
CA ASN A 2 -17.44 29.40 7.99
C ASN A 2 -17.83 27.92 8.06
N ASP A 3 -19.10 27.61 7.81
CA ASP A 3 -19.55 26.22 7.68
C ASP A 3 -18.69 25.51 6.60
N TYR A 4 -18.44 24.20 6.77
CA TYR A 4 -17.64 23.43 5.79
C TYR A 4 -18.26 23.44 4.38
N PHE A 5 -19.59 23.53 4.33
CA PHE A 5 -20.40 23.69 3.15
C PHE A 5 -21.70 24.43 3.52
N PRO A 6 -22.46 24.98 2.55
CA PRO A 6 -23.76 25.61 2.84
C PRO A 6 -24.71 24.66 3.57
N GLN A 7 -25.32 25.08 4.69
CA GLN A 7 -26.08 24.18 5.58
C GLN A 7 -27.20 23.38 4.89
N ASP A 8 -27.84 23.94 3.86
CA ASP A 8 -28.86 23.25 3.05
C ASP A 8 -28.30 22.05 2.27
N ASN A 9 -26.98 21.88 2.23
CA ASN A 9 -26.30 20.71 1.66
C ASN A 9 -25.99 19.62 2.70
N GLY A 10 -26.21 19.86 3.99
CA GLY A 10 -26.01 18.82 5.02
C GLY A 10 -26.91 17.63 4.79
N ILE A 11 -26.38 16.41 4.94
CA ILE A 11 -27.16 15.18 4.77
C ILE A 11 -28.34 15.13 5.75
N GLY A 12 -28.13 15.64 6.97
CA GLY A 12 -29.15 15.77 8.00
C GLY A 12 -30.32 16.68 7.62
N VAL A 13 -30.10 17.65 6.72
CA VAL A 13 -31.13 18.58 6.24
C VAL A 13 -31.89 18.00 5.04
N ARG A 14 -31.16 17.42 4.07
CA ARG A 14 -31.78 16.93 2.82
C ARG A 14 -32.39 15.55 2.91
N ILE A 15 -31.78 14.65 3.67
CA ILE A 15 -32.11 13.23 3.73
C ILE A 15 -32.57 12.85 5.14
N GLY A 16 -32.02 13.52 6.16
CA GLY A 16 -32.22 13.21 7.57
C GLY A 16 -30.98 12.56 8.17
N ASN A 17 -31.08 12.23 9.46
CA ASN A 17 -30.00 11.67 10.28
C ASN A 17 -30.18 10.17 10.58
N GLY A 18 -30.98 9.48 9.76
CA GLY A 18 -31.16 8.02 9.84
C GLY A 18 -29.85 7.31 9.55
N VAL A 19 -29.38 6.50 10.51
CA VAL A 19 -28.04 5.89 10.45
C VAL A 19 -27.88 5.03 9.20
N LYS A 20 -28.82 4.13 8.92
CA LYS A 20 -28.72 3.18 7.80
C LYS A 20 -28.64 3.89 6.45
N GLN A 21 -29.43 4.95 6.24
CA GLN A 21 -29.41 5.73 5.00
C GLN A 21 -28.08 6.49 4.83
N VAL A 22 -27.60 7.16 5.89
CA VAL A 22 -26.34 7.92 5.85
C VAL A 22 -25.15 6.98 5.59
N LEU A 23 -25.10 5.83 6.27
CA LEU A 23 -24.06 4.81 6.07
C LEU A 23 -24.00 4.31 4.62
N GLN A 24 -25.14 3.99 4.02
CA GLN A 24 -25.20 3.51 2.64
C GLN A 24 -24.65 4.56 1.66
N ILE A 25 -24.94 5.84 1.89
CA ILE A 25 -24.49 6.94 1.02
C ILE A 25 -22.97 7.15 1.15
N ILE A 26 -22.44 7.17 2.38
CA ILE A 26 -20.98 7.30 2.61
C ILE A 26 -20.23 6.10 1.99
N ALA A 27 -20.71 4.88 2.21
CA ALA A 27 -20.07 3.68 1.67
C ALA A 27 -20.06 3.67 0.13
N ASN A 28 -21.19 4.01 -0.49
CA ASN A 28 -21.29 4.10 -1.95
C ASN A 28 -20.39 5.19 -2.52
N ARG A 29 -20.29 6.35 -1.83
CA ARG A 29 -19.40 7.43 -2.23
C ARG A 29 -17.94 6.99 -2.19
N PHE A 30 -17.53 6.31 -1.12
CA PHE A 30 -16.15 5.82 -0.98
C PHE A 30 -15.79 4.79 -2.07
N ILE A 31 -16.67 3.82 -2.35
CA ILE A 31 -16.45 2.82 -3.40
C ILE A 31 -16.40 3.47 -4.78
N ALA A 32 -17.29 4.43 -5.06
CA ALA A 32 -17.33 5.13 -6.34
C ALA A 32 -16.06 5.95 -6.61
N ASP A 33 -15.49 6.57 -5.58
CA ASP A 33 -14.24 7.33 -5.68
C ASP A 33 -13.00 6.41 -5.74
N ASN A 34 -13.12 5.16 -5.29
CA ASN A 34 -12.00 4.22 -5.16
C ASN A 34 -12.33 2.81 -5.71
N PRO A 35 -12.68 2.68 -7.00
CA PRO A 35 -13.10 1.40 -7.55
C PRO A 35 -11.96 0.35 -7.51
N PRO A 36 -12.29 -0.95 -7.49
CA PRO A 36 -11.29 -2.01 -7.68
C PRO A 36 -10.54 -1.85 -9.00
N ILE A 37 -9.24 -1.54 -8.92
CA ILE A 37 -8.35 -1.42 -10.08
C ILE A 37 -7.54 -2.72 -10.23
N PRO A 38 -7.56 -3.39 -11.41
CA PRO A 38 -6.73 -4.56 -11.66
C PRO A 38 -5.24 -4.27 -11.51
N VAL A 39 -4.46 -5.29 -11.14
CA VAL A 39 -3.00 -5.20 -11.12
C VAL A 39 -2.48 -5.05 -12.54
N LYS A 40 -1.55 -4.11 -12.74
CA LYS A 40 -0.78 -4.00 -13.98
C LYS A 40 0.57 -4.67 -13.80
N TYR A 41 1.04 -5.28 -14.87
CA TYR A 41 2.34 -5.93 -14.89
C TYR A 41 3.26 -5.20 -15.87
N TYR A 42 4.49 -5.00 -15.45
CA TYR A 42 5.56 -4.41 -16.24
C TYR A 42 6.65 -5.46 -16.42
N LEU A 43 7.53 -5.23 -17.38
CA LEU A 43 8.77 -5.99 -17.48
C LEU A 43 9.91 -5.22 -16.81
N ARG A 44 10.85 -5.96 -16.21
CA ARG A 44 12.08 -5.41 -15.66
C ARG A 44 13.24 -6.34 -15.97
N SER A 45 14.30 -5.79 -16.54
CA SER A 45 15.54 -6.54 -16.68
C SER A 45 16.21 -6.72 -15.31
N SER A 46 16.69 -7.92 -15.00
CA SER A 46 17.57 -8.13 -13.84
C SER A 46 18.91 -7.41 -13.98
N ARG A 47 19.28 -6.99 -15.20
CA ARG A 47 20.44 -6.10 -15.47
C ARG A 47 20.14 -4.62 -15.30
N ASN A 48 18.94 -4.22 -14.84
CA ASN A 48 18.68 -2.82 -14.50
C ASN A 48 19.46 -2.40 -13.23
N PHE A 49 19.18 -1.24 -12.67
CA PHE A 49 19.84 -0.75 -11.46
C PHE A 49 19.21 -1.33 -10.19
N HIS A 50 20.01 -1.41 -9.12
CA HIS A 50 19.54 -1.79 -7.79
C HIS A 50 18.71 -0.66 -7.18
N ILE A 51 17.76 -1.00 -6.32
CA ILE A 51 16.97 -0.03 -5.54
C ILE A 51 17.32 -0.26 -4.08
N SER A 52 17.82 0.76 -3.39
CA SER A 52 18.21 0.67 -1.99
C SER A 52 17.01 0.36 -1.07
N GLU A 53 17.29 -0.08 0.16
CA GLU A 53 16.25 -0.41 1.17
C GLU A 53 15.37 0.79 1.54
N ASP A 54 15.88 2.02 1.36
CA ASP A 54 15.15 3.28 1.54
C ASP A 54 14.56 3.83 0.22
N TYR A 55 14.42 2.96 -0.79
CA TYR A 55 13.76 3.18 -2.08
C TYR A 55 14.40 4.32 -2.90
N MET A 56 15.73 4.36 -2.96
CA MET A 56 16.45 5.16 -3.94
C MET A 56 16.97 4.26 -5.06
N ASP A 57 16.74 4.65 -6.31
CA ASP A 57 17.38 3.99 -7.45
C ASP A 57 18.88 4.34 -7.44
N GLU A 58 19.72 3.30 -7.38
CA GLU A 58 21.18 3.44 -7.39
C GLU A 58 21.72 3.36 -8.82
N ILE A 59 21.73 4.50 -9.52
CA ILE A 59 22.21 4.62 -10.90
C ILE A 59 23.74 4.69 -10.93
N ALA A 60 24.39 3.63 -10.45
CA ALA A 60 25.85 3.51 -10.36
C ALA A 60 26.48 3.10 -11.71
N LEU A 61 26.52 4.04 -12.66
CA LEU A 61 27.01 3.82 -14.03
C LEU A 61 28.43 3.28 -14.08
N HIS A 62 29.32 3.76 -13.21
CA HIS A 62 30.69 3.27 -13.06
C HIS A 62 30.81 1.79 -12.67
N LYS A 63 29.80 1.22 -11.98
CA LYS A 63 29.77 -0.21 -11.69
C LYS A 63 29.38 -1.05 -12.90
N LYS A 64 28.55 -0.51 -13.80
CA LYS A 64 28.16 -1.18 -15.05
C LYS A 64 29.22 -1.06 -16.14
N MET A 65 30.02 0.00 -16.10
CA MET A 65 31.09 0.30 -17.06
C MET A 65 32.41 0.56 -16.30
N PRO A 66 33.07 -0.49 -15.79
CA PRO A 66 34.34 -0.36 -15.06
C PRO A 66 35.49 0.20 -15.91
N GLU A 67 35.35 0.19 -17.23
CA GLU A 67 36.30 0.70 -18.22
C GLU A 67 36.18 2.20 -18.50
N LEU A 68 35.30 2.92 -17.81
CA LEU A 68 35.11 4.36 -18.01
C LEU A 68 36.42 5.14 -17.77
N VAL A 69 36.70 6.05 -18.71
CA VAL A 69 37.78 7.02 -18.60
C VAL A 69 37.22 8.34 -18.04
N PRO A 70 37.96 9.07 -17.18
CA PRO A 70 37.53 10.39 -16.74
C PRO A 70 37.20 11.33 -17.92
N GLU A 71 36.26 12.25 -17.70
CA GLU A 71 35.73 13.20 -18.69
C GLU A 71 34.84 12.59 -19.79
N GLN A 72 34.56 11.28 -19.75
CA GLN A 72 33.54 10.68 -20.60
C GLN A 72 32.12 10.96 -20.07
N TYR A 73 31.17 11.06 -20.99
CA TYR A 73 29.76 11.33 -20.72
C TYR A 73 28.95 10.04 -20.79
N VAL A 74 28.09 9.83 -19.81
CA VAL A 74 27.19 8.67 -19.76
C VAL A 74 25.79 9.17 -19.41
N TYR A 75 24.78 8.64 -20.09
CA TYR A 75 23.40 9.07 -19.93
C TYR A 75 22.55 8.01 -19.24
N ALA A 76 21.65 8.46 -18.38
CA ALA A 76 20.54 7.66 -17.88
C ALA A 76 19.22 8.41 -18.11
N TRP A 77 18.17 7.69 -18.48
CA TRP A 77 16.92 8.30 -18.88
C TRP A 77 15.73 7.50 -18.34
N ALA A 78 14.76 8.21 -17.75
CA ALA A 78 13.53 7.65 -17.25
C ALA A 78 12.36 8.62 -17.45
N LYS A 79 11.14 8.11 -17.35
CA LYS A 79 9.94 8.91 -17.16
C LYS A 79 9.30 8.67 -15.80
N LEU A 80 8.62 9.71 -15.30
CA LEU A 80 7.86 9.71 -14.06
C LEU A 80 6.51 10.40 -14.28
N SER A 81 5.42 9.77 -13.86
CA SER A 81 4.09 10.37 -13.89
C SER A 81 3.71 10.96 -12.55
N VAL A 82 3.19 12.19 -12.53
CA VAL A 82 2.67 12.82 -11.30
C VAL A 82 1.23 13.27 -11.48
N PRO A 83 0.38 13.17 -10.43
CA PRO A 83 -1.04 13.48 -10.51
C PRO A 83 -1.33 14.99 -10.54
N GLN A 84 -0.34 15.83 -10.22
CA GLN A 84 -0.47 17.28 -10.21
C GLN A 84 0.86 17.93 -10.58
N ALA A 85 0.79 19.02 -11.33
CA ALA A 85 1.96 19.85 -11.62
C ALA A 85 2.47 20.55 -10.35
N GLY A 86 3.79 20.73 -10.25
CA GLY A 86 4.41 21.50 -9.17
C GLY A 86 5.84 21.09 -8.87
N PRO A 87 6.47 21.75 -7.90
CA PRO A 87 7.77 21.35 -7.39
C PRO A 87 7.66 19.99 -6.70
N PHE A 88 8.44 19.03 -7.17
CA PHE A 88 8.57 17.71 -6.57
C PHE A 88 9.94 17.59 -5.91
N ASN A 89 9.95 17.20 -4.64
CA ASN A 89 11.18 17.07 -3.87
C ASN A 89 11.71 15.63 -3.96
N PHE A 90 12.98 15.50 -4.34
CA PHE A 90 13.70 14.25 -4.43
C PHE A 90 14.84 14.23 -3.43
N ARG A 91 15.09 13.05 -2.85
CA ARG A 91 16.38 12.72 -2.23
C ARG A 91 17.36 12.41 -3.36
N PHE A 92 18.54 13.02 -3.31
CA PHE A 92 19.52 12.92 -4.38
C PHE A 92 20.95 12.99 -3.84
N SER A 93 21.82 12.14 -4.35
CA SER A 93 23.28 12.27 -4.23
C SER A 93 23.94 11.79 -5.51
N ALA A 94 25.22 12.12 -5.72
CA ALA A 94 25.90 11.84 -6.98
C ALA A 94 27.30 11.25 -6.75
N PHE A 95 27.74 10.38 -7.65
CA PHE A 95 29.09 9.81 -7.68
C PHE A 95 30.09 10.69 -8.46
N GLY A 96 29.67 11.89 -8.87
CA GLY A 96 30.39 12.82 -9.74
C GLY A 96 29.47 13.90 -10.30
N PRO A 97 29.89 14.69 -11.29
CA PRO A 97 29.07 15.74 -11.89
C PRO A 97 27.83 15.17 -12.58
N VAL A 98 26.65 15.70 -12.23
CA VAL A 98 25.37 15.33 -12.84
C VAL A 98 24.57 16.56 -13.22
N SER A 99 24.07 16.56 -14.46
CA SER A 99 23.08 17.51 -14.95
C SER A 99 21.75 16.80 -15.20
N ILE A 100 20.63 17.40 -14.81
CA ILE A 100 19.28 16.83 -14.96
C ILE A 100 18.44 17.76 -15.83
N TRP A 101 17.89 17.21 -16.91
CA TRP A 101 16.89 17.86 -17.75
C TRP A 101 15.52 17.28 -17.44
N VAL A 102 14.56 18.17 -17.23
CA VAL A 102 13.15 17.82 -17.07
C VAL A 102 12.40 18.34 -18.28
N ASN A 103 11.78 17.45 -19.05
CA ASN A 103 11.03 17.80 -20.26
C ASN A 103 11.83 18.69 -21.23
N GLY A 104 13.12 18.40 -21.40
CA GLY A 104 14.02 19.16 -22.29
C GLY A 104 14.65 20.41 -21.68
N VAL A 105 14.24 20.82 -20.47
CA VAL A 105 14.77 22.00 -19.79
C VAL A 105 15.80 21.58 -18.76
N LEU A 106 17.01 22.17 -18.79
CA LEU A 106 18.02 21.96 -17.75
C LEU A 106 17.49 22.50 -16.42
N SER A 107 17.20 21.61 -15.48
CA SER A 107 16.53 21.95 -14.21
C SER A 107 17.47 21.87 -13.01
N TYR A 108 18.56 21.13 -13.11
CA TYR A 108 19.47 20.92 -11.98
C TYR A 108 20.90 20.60 -12.43
N ARG A 109 21.87 21.04 -11.63
CA ARG A 109 23.28 20.64 -11.70
C ARG A 109 23.84 20.45 -10.30
N THR A 110 24.64 19.40 -10.12
CA THR A 110 25.42 19.21 -8.90
C THR A 110 26.41 20.34 -8.66
N ASN A 111 26.75 20.56 -7.39
CA ASN A 111 27.89 21.39 -7.01
C ASN A 111 29.05 20.53 -6.51
N HIS A 112 30.22 21.15 -6.32
CA HIS A 112 31.45 20.47 -5.90
C HIS A 112 31.33 19.65 -4.59
N THR A 113 30.41 20.02 -3.69
CA THR A 113 30.21 19.30 -2.41
C THR A 113 29.47 17.99 -2.67
N GLN A 114 28.40 18.05 -3.47
CA GLN A 114 27.62 16.87 -3.84
C GLN A 114 28.42 15.89 -4.70
N GLU A 115 29.30 16.41 -5.54
CA GLU A 115 30.19 15.61 -6.39
C GLU A 115 31.25 14.86 -5.58
N ARG A 116 31.67 15.43 -4.44
CA ARG A 116 32.71 14.85 -3.59
C ARG A 116 32.16 13.86 -2.56
N PHE A 117 30.96 14.11 -2.04
CA PHE A 117 30.37 13.37 -0.92
C PHE A 117 29.12 12.61 -1.36
N ALA A 118 29.31 11.51 -2.10
CA ALA A 118 28.23 10.67 -2.61
C ALA A 118 27.31 10.10 -1.51
N ASP A 119 27.83 9.97 -0.29
CA ASP A 119 27.09 9.47 0.87
C ASP A 119 26.18 10.54 1.51
N GLN A 120 26.35 11.81 1.12
CA GLN A 120 25.51 12.91 1.61
C GLN A 120 24.29 13.10 0.71
N ILE A 121 23.14 12.67 1.23
CA ILE A 121 21.85 12.86 0.56
C ILE A 121 21.41 14.31 0.71
N SER A 122 21.10 14.93 -0.43
CA SER A 122 20.54 16.27 -0.54
C SER A 122 19.08 16.22 -0.97
N ASN A 123 18.30 17.23 -0.59
CA ASN A 123 16.96 17.43 -1.13
C ASN A 123 17.04 18.38 -2.32
N ILE A 124 16.61 17.91 -3.48
CA ILE A 124 16.49 18.72 -4.70
C ILE A 124 15.01 18.89 -5.05
N SER A 125 14.66 20.01 -5.68
CA SER A 125 13.29 20.27 -6.12
C SER A 125 13.26 20.43 -7.63
N LEU A 126 12.47 19.60 -8.31
CA LEU A 126 12.31 19.64 -9.76
C LEU A 126 10.85 19.98 -10.10
N ASN A 127 10.64 20.93 -11.01
CA ASN A 127 9.29 21.29 -11.46
C ASN A 127 8.78 20.25 -12.46
N LEU A 128 7.72 19.55 -12.10
CA LEU A 128 7.07 18.54 -12.93
C LEU A 128 5.72 19.07 -13.41
N LYS A 129 5.32 18.70 -14.64
CA LYS A 129 3.94 18.90 -15.13
C LYS A 129 3.06 17.74 -14.69
N GLU A 130 1.75 17.94 -14.70
CA GLU A 130 0.80 16.85 -14.54
C GLU A 130 0.96 15.81 -15.66
N GLY A 131 0.85 14.53 -15.32
CA GLY A 131 1.07 13.42 -16.23
C GLY A 131 2.55 13.05 -16.39
N GLU A 132 2.93 12.53 -17.55
CA GLU A 132 4.27 12.01 -17.83
C GLU A 132 5.34 13.12 -17.95
N ASN A 133 6.44 12.95 -17.24
CA ASN A 133 7.61 13.82 -17.28
C ASN A 133 8.84 13.04 -17.73
N SER A 134 9.61 13.61 -18.65
CA SER A 134 10.93 13.09 -19.05
C SER A 134 11.99 13.58 -18.06
N LEU A 135 12.76 12.67 -17.46
CA LEU A 135 13.91 12.97 -16.61
C LEU A 135 15.17 12.38 -17.25
N PHE A 136 15.98 13.24 -17.85
CA PHE A 136 17.21 12.87 -18.54
C PHE A 136 18.42 13.31 -17.73
N PHE A 137 19.34 12.39 -17.48
CA PHE A 137 20.50 12.58 -16.63
C PHE A 137 21.77 12.43 -17.46
N GLN A 138 22.63 13.45 -17.42
CA GLN A 138 23.99 13.37 -17.94
C GLN A 138 24.94 13.28 -16.76
N SER A 139 25.69 12.18 -16.66
CA SER A 139 26.77 12.01 -15.71
C SER A 139 28.11 12.15 -16.43
N VAL A 140 29.08 12.81 -15.78
CA VAL A 140 30.46 12.89 -16.25
C VAL A 140 31.31 11.96 -15.40
N SER A 141 32.08 11.10 -16.05
CA SER A 141 32.99 10.16 -15.39
C SER A 141 34.13 10.90 -14.71
N THR A 142 34.43 10.52 -13.47
CA THR A 142 35.55 11.05 -12.69
C THR A 142 36.29 9.92 -11.98
N PRO A 143 37.50 10.17 -11.43
CA PRO A 143 38.16 9.19 -10.56
C PRO A 143 37.36 8.80 -9.31
N LEU A 144 36.36 9.59 -8.91
CA LEU A 144 35.48 9.27 -7.77
C LEU A 144 34.33 8.34 -8.15
N GLY A 145 33.95 8.32 -9.43
CA GLY A 145 32.82 7.56 -9.94
C GLY A 145 32.04 8.28 -11.03
N CYS A 146 30.91 7.68 -11.40
CA CYS A 146 29.97 8.16 -12.40
C CYS A 146 28.56 7.67 -12.07
N GLY A 147 27.55 8.55 -12.06
CA GLY A 147 26.17 8.21 -11.75
C GLY A 147 25.59 8.93 -10.52
N PHE A 148 24.47 8.44 -10.01
CA PHE A 148 23.72 9.08 -8.92
C PHE A 148 22.78 8.16 -8.16
N HIS A 149 22.25 8.64 -7.04
CA HIS A 149 21.08 8.10 -6.35
C HIS A 149 19.91 9.07 -6.51
N ILE A 150 18.71 8.55 -6.74
CA ILE A 150 17.49 9.36 -6.72
C ILE A 150 16.33 8.60 -6.10
N GLY A 151 15.58 9.26 -5.23
CA GLY A 151 14.43 8.67 -4.55
C GLY A 151 13.42 9.71 -4.09
N SER A 152 12.27 9.24 -3.59
CA SER A 152 11.26 10.12 -3.02
C SER A 152 11.73 10.74 -1.71
N SER A 153 11.29 11.97 -1.41
CA SER A 153 11.47 12.57 -0.08
C SER A 153 10.71 11.84 1.04
N SER A 154 9.75 10.97 0.69
CA SER A 154 9.03 10.10 1.62
C SER A 154 8.78 8.76 0.95
N TYR A 155 9.69 7.79 1.11
CA TYR A 155 9.57 6.50 0.42
C TYR A 155 8.34 5.69 0.86
N LYS A 156 7.84 5.90 2.09
CA LYS A 156 6.62 5.27 2.60
C LYS A 156 5.34 5.96 2.12
N GLY A 157 5.28 7.29 2.27
CA GLY A 157 4.07 8.07 2.02
C GLY A 157 3.91 8.56 0.58
N ARG A 158 4.99 8.56 -0.22
CA ARG A 158 5.01 8.98 -1.62
C ARG A 158 5.88 8.04 -2.43
N ARG A 159 5.31 6.90 -2.84
CA ARG A 159 5.97 6.00 -3.81
C ARG A 159 6.25 6.76 -5.10
N ILE A 160 7.50 6.71 -5.55
CA ILE A 160 7.88 7.08 -6.91
C ILE A 160 8.43 5.84 -7.60
N GLN A 161 8.15 5.74 -8.89
CA GLN A 161 8.64 4.66 -9.73
C GLN A 161 9.04 5.25 -11.06
N PHE A 162 10.21 4.84 -11.53
CA PHE A 162 10.73 5.25 -12.83
C PHE A 162 10.41 4.18 -13.86
N PHE A 163 10.06 4.63 -15.05
CA PHE A 163 9.75 3.76 -16.19
C PHE A 163 10.59 4.16 -17.39
N SER A 164 10.81 3.19 -18.29
CA SER A 164 11.56 3.45 -19.50
C SER A 164 10.80 4.42 -20.43
N PRO A 165 11.45 5.44 -20.98
CA PRO A 165 10.81 6.49 -21.77
C PRO A 165 10.92 6.29 -23.29
N ASP A 166 11.85 5.46 -23.75
CA ASP A 166 12.12 5.18 -25.16
C ASP A 166 11.12 4.17 -25.76
N ARG A 167 11.20 3.98 -27.08
CA ARG A 167 10.26 3.13 -27.83
C ARG A 167 10.49 1.65 -27.59
N GLU A 168 11.75 1.22 -27.59
CA GLU A 168 12.18 -0.18 -27.52
C GLU A 168 11.84 -0.79 -26.15
N HIS A 169 11.94 0.00 -25.08
CA HIS A 169 11.64 -0.39 -23.71
C HIS A 169 10.25 0.02 -23.22
N LYS A 170 9.32 0.33 -24.14
CA LYS A 170 7.94 0.64 -23.75
C LYS A 170 7.38 -0.48 -22.85
N GLY A 171 6.70 -0.09 -21.77
CA GLY A 171 6.13 -1.02 -20.79
C GLY A 171 7.11 -1.59 -19.76
N MET A 172 8.35 -1.09 -19.72
CA MET A 172 9.37 -1.55 -18.78
C MET A 172 9.56 -0.59 -17.60
N SER A 173 9.88 -1.15 -16.44
CA SER A 173 10.19 -0.40 -15.22
C SER A 173 11.70 -0.25 -15.01
N GLY A 174 12.14 0.93 -14.57
CA GLY A 174 13.54 1.30 -14.37
C GLY A 174 14.02 2.37 -15.34
N PHE A 175 15.34 2.53 -15.38
CA PHE A 175 16.03 3.48 -16.26
C PHE A 175 16.55 2.75 -17.50
N VAL A 176 16.62 3.48 -18.61
CA VAL A 176 17.54 3.14 -19.70
C VAL A 176 18.85 3.92 -19.54
N TYR A 177 19.94 3.36 -20.05
CA TYR A 177 21.25 4.00 -19.98
C TYR A 177 22.08 3.76 -21.24
N SER A 178 23.01 4.67 -21.49
CA SER A 178 23.88 4.62 -22.66
C SER A 178 25.25 4.02 -22.34
N LYS A 179 26.03 3.72 -23.39
CA LYS A 179 27.49 3.64 -23.32
C LYS A 179 28.13 5.02 -23.08
N ALA A 180 29.45 5.02 -22.90
CA ALA A 180 30.26 6.22 -22.77
C ALA A 180 30.41 6.99 -24.09
N PHE A 181 30.46 8.32 -24.00
CA PHE A 181 30.71 9.25 -25.11
C PHE A 181 31.89 10.17 -24.78
N GLU A 182 32.71 10.48 -25.78
CA GLU A 182 33.83 11.43 -25.66
C GLU A 182 33.40 12.90 -25.63
N ARG A 183 32.16 13.18 -26.09
CA ARG A 183 31.60 14.53 -26.16
C ARG A 183 30.13 14.50 -25.70
N PRO A 184 29.62 15.61 -25.14
CA PRO A 184 28.21 15.70 -24.80
C PRO A 184 27.34 15.61 -26.06
N ILE A 185 26.15 15.02 -25.93
CA ILE A 185 25.15 14.97 -26.99
C ILE A 185 24.62 16.38 -27.30
N GLU A 186 24.21 16.59 -28.55
CA GLU A 186 23.74 17.90 -29.02
C GLU A 186 22.30 18.22 -28.58
N ARG A 187 21.47 17.19 -28.41
CA ARG A 187 20.07 17.30 -28.00
C ARG A 187 19.70 16.23 -26.99
N VAL A 188 18.85 16.59 -26.03
CA VAL A 188 18.23 15.61 -25.12
C VAL A 188 17.02 14.96 -25.78
N PRO A 189 16.79 13.66 -25.58
CA PRO A 189 15.68 12.94 -26.19
C PRO A 189 14.33 13.30 -25.58
N VAL A 190 13.28 13.06 -26.36
CA VAL A 190 11.86 13.22 -25.98
C VAL A 190 11.23 11.84 -25.82
N ILE A 191 10.29 11.70 -24.86
CA ILE A 191 9.59 10.42 -24.60
C ILE A 191 9.02 9.85 -25.93
N GLY A 192 9.29 8.57 -26.18
CA GLY A 192 8.85 7.83 -27.36
C GLY A 192 9.80 7.88 -28.56
N GLU A 193 10.87 8.68 -28.51
CA GLU A 193 12.00 8.55 -29.44
C GLU A 193 12.76 7.24 -29.14
N GLY A 194 13.07 6.48 -30.19
CA GLY A 194 13.86 5.26 -30.13
C GLY A 194 15.30 5.48 -30.59
N GLU A 195 16.07 4.41 -30.72
CA GLU A 195 17.51 4.49 -31.01
C GLU A 195 17.81 5.18 -32.36
N GLU A 196 16.93 5.02 -33.35
CA GLU A 196 17.05 5.66 -34.66
C GLU A 196 16.95 7.19 -34.56
N GLU A 197 16.06 7.71 -33.72
CA GLU A 197 15.89 9.15 -33.53
C GLU A 197 16.91 9.74 -32.57
N THR A 198 17.27 9.02 -31.51
CA THR A 198 18.23 9.50 -30.51
C THR A 198 19.68 9.38 -30.98
N GLY A 199 19.99 8.41 -31.85
CA GLY A 199 21.36 8.03 -32.18
C GLY A 199 22.10 7.37 -31.01
N ILE A 200 21.37 6.95 -29.97
CA ILE A 200 21.90 6.34 -28.75
C ILE A 200 21.31 4.94 -28.65
N HIS A 201 22.18 3.95 -28.55
CA HIS A 201 21.78 2.60 -28.19
C HIS A 201 21.52 2.53 -26.68
N TRP A 202 20.34 2.02 -26.31
CA TRP A 202 19.82 2.02 -24.95
C TRP A 202 19.89 0.64 -24.32
N TYR A 203 20.49 0.58 -23.13
CA TYR A 203 20.49 -0.61 -22.28
C TYR A 203 19.40 -0.50 -21.21
N PRO A 204 18.90 -1.63 -20.66
CA PRO A 204 19.30 -3.03 -20.90
C PRO A 204 18.86 -3.60 -22.26
N GLU A 205 19.50 -4.68 -22.73
CA GLU A 205 19.07 -5.31 -24.00
C GLU A 205 17.65 -5.85 -23.92
N VAL A 206 16.82 -5.53 -24.93
CA VAL A 206 15.42 -5.99 -25.03
C VAL A 206 15.19 -6.99 -26.15
N SER A 207 16.23 -7.30 -26.93
CA SER A 207 16.14 -8.23 -28.06
C SER A 207 17.31 -9.20 -28.08
N TRP A 208 17.03 -10.44 -28.46
CA TRP A 208 18.06 -11.45 -28.64
C TRP A 208 18.94 -11.14 -29.83
N GLU A 209 20.24 -11.42 -29.68
CA GLU A 209 21.17 -11.42 -30.81
C GLU A 209 20.76 -12.46 -31.87
N GLN A 210 21.22 -12.27 -33.11
CA GLN A 210 20.78 -13.10 -34.24
C GLN A 210 21.10 -14.59 -34.07
N GLY A 211 22.19 -14.94 -33.38
CA GLY A 211 22.53 -16.32 -33.03
C GLY A 211 21.57 -16.93 -32.01
N GLU A 212 21.21 -16.17 -30.97
CA GLU A 212 20.28 -16.61 -29.91
C GLU A 212 18.86 -16.81 -30.45
N LYS A 213 18.43 -16.01 -31.43
CA LYS A 213 17.13 -16.17 -32.09
C LYS A 213 16.92 -17.54 -32.76
N GLN A 214 18.00 -18.28 -33.06
CA GLN A 214 17.92 -19.62 -33.64
C GLN A 214 17.72 -20.72 -32.60
N LYS A 215 17.98 -20.43 -31.33
CA LYS A 215 17.79 -21.38 -30.23
C LYS A 215 16.31 -21.55 -29.90
N THR A 216 15.99 -22.58 -29.13
CA THR A 216 14.67 -22.73 -28.48
C THR A 216 14.54 -21.75 -27.31
N VAL A 217 13.31 -21.53 -26.83
CA VAL A 217 13.08 -20.68 -25.64
C VAL A 217 13.74 -21.29 -24.40
N ALA A 218 13.71 -22.62 -24.27
CA ALA A 218 14.33 -23.32 -23.15
C ALA A 218 15.86 -23.11 -23.12
N GLU A 219 16.51 -23.15 -24.28
CA GLU A 219 17.93 -22.84 -24.42
C GLU A 219 18.22 -21.36 -24.11
N ARG A 220 17.45 -20.42 -24.67
CA ARG A 220 17.68 -18.97 -24.45
C ARG A 220 17.50 -18.53 -23.00
N LEU A 221 16.41 -18.96 -22.35
CA LEU A 221 16.07 -18.46 -21.02
C LEU A 221 16.78 -19.24 -19.90
N PHE A 222 16.99 -20.54 -20.09
CA PHE A 222 17.37 -21.44 -19.00
C PHE A 222 18.62 -22.28 -19.31
N ASN A 223 19.27 -22.06 -20.46
CA ASN A 223 20.40 -22.87 -20.94
C ASN A 223 20.10 -24.38 -20.93
N MET A 224 18.86 -24.76 -21.25
CA MET A 224 18.45 -26.16 -21.32
C MET A 224 18.70 -26.71 -22.71
N GLU A 225 19.82 -27.41 -22.88
CA GLU A 225 20.14 -28.10 -24.14
C GLU A 225 19.23 -29.33 -24.37
N LYS A 226 19.34 -29.95 -25.54
CA LYS A 226 18.48 -31.05 -25.99
C LYS A 226 18.43 -32.25 -25.02
N ASP A 227 19.55 -32.57 -24.38
CA ASP A 227 19.66 -33.71 -23.45
C ASP A 227 19.37 -33.33 -21.98
N ASP A 228 18.99 -32.08 -21.71
CA ASP A 228 18.65 -31.63 -20.35
C ASP A 228 17.33 -32.26 -19.88
N HIS A 229 17.29 -32.81 -18.67
CA HIS A 229 16.11 -33.46 -18.09
C HIS A 229 15.19 -32.51 -17.31
N ARG A 230 15.62 -31.26 -17.11
CA ARG A 230 14.82 -30.22 -16.47
C ARG A 230 13.61 -29.87 -17.33
N LYS A 231 12.64 -29.24 -16.69
CA LYS A 231 11.39 -28.80 -17.34
C LYS A 231 11.15 -27.32 -17.08
N MET A 232 10.32 -26.69 -17.89
CA MET A 232 9.84 -25.33 -17.73
C MET A 232 8.31 -25.30 -17.82
N VAL A 233 7.73 -24.17 -17.44
CA VAL A 233 6.31 -23.90 -17.65
C VAL A 233 6.19 -22.71 -18.59
N SER A 234 5.39 -22.88 -19.65
CA SER A 234 5.00 -21.80 -20.57
C SER A 234 3.54 -21.48 -20.33
N ALA A 235 3.18 -20.23 -20.06
CA ALA A 235 1.80 -19.80 -19.81
C ALA A 235 1.34 -18.71 -20.76
N SER A 236 0.09 -18.82 -21.18
CA SER A 236 -0.60 -17.92 -22.10
C SER A 236 -2.08 -17.82 -21.71
N ARG A 237 -2.85 -16.97 -22.41
CA ARG A 237 -4.29 -16.85 -22.24
C ARG A 237 -4.96 -16.63 -23.59
N PHE A 238 -6.22 -17.04 -23.70
CA PHE A 238 -7.04 -16.75 -24.87
C PHE A 238 -8.46 -16.38 -24.44
N PHE A 239 -9.15 -15.64 -25.30
CA PHE A 239 -10.56 -15.30 -25.12
C PHE A 239 -11.44 -16.22 -25.95
N CYS A 240 -12.31 -16.97 -25.28
CA CYS A 240 -13.34 -17.77 -25.92
C CYS A 240 -14.63 -16.93 -26.05
N PRO A 241 -15.12 -16.64 -27.27
CA PRO A 241 -16.24 -15.71 -27.47
C PRO A 241 -17.58 -16.24 -26.93
N PHE A 242 -17.76 -17.55 -26.85
CA PHE A 242 -18.95 -18.23 -26.35
C PHE A 242 -18.57 -19.59 -25.78
N ALA A 243 -19.46 -20.20 -25.00
CA ALA A 243 -19.22 -21.55 -24.50
C ALA A 243 -19.25 -22.56 -25.65
N GLY A 244 -18.25 -23.43 -25.76
CA GLY A 244 -18.13 -24.33 -26.90
C GLY A 244 -16.91 -25.24 -26.86
N MET A 245 -16.79 -26.06 -27.90
CA MET A 245 -15.66 -26.97 -28.07
C MET A 245 -14.44 -26.19 -28.57
N VAL A 246 -13.38 -26.20 -27.77
CA VAL A 246 -12.10 -25.57 -28.06
C VAL A 246 -11.07 -26.65 -28.34
N SER A 247 -10.42 -26.59 -29.50
CA SER A 247 -9.33 -27.49 -29.86
C SER A 247 -7.98 -26.81 -29.68
N LEU A 248 -7.10 -27.45 -28.92
CA LEU A 248 -5.68 -27.12 -28.84
C LEU A 248 -4.93 -28.05 -29.80
N VAL A 249 -4.24 -27.46 -30.79
CA VAL A 249 -3.40 -28.19 -31.74
C VAL A 249 -1.97 -27.70 -31.55
N GLY A 250 -1.05 -28.62 -31.26
CA GLY A 250 0.32 -28.23 -30.97
C GLY A 250 1.36 -29.29 -31.26
N LYS A 251 2.61 -28.86 -31.13
CA LYS A 251 3.80 -29.67 -31.20
C LYS A 251 4.65 -29.43 -29.96
N SER A 252 4.98 -30.49 -29.23
CA SER A 252 5.84 -30.42 -28.05
C SER A 252 7.19 -31.10 -28.26
N GLU A 253 8.20 -30.55 -27.61
CA GLU A 253 9.51 -31.18 -27.47
C GLU A 253 9.49 -32.17 -26.30
N GLY A 254 9.31 -33.45 -26.62
CA GLY A 254 9.16 -34.51 -25.63
C GLY A 254 7.78 -34.52 -24.95
N LYS A 255 7.69 -35.27 -23.85
CA LYS A 255 6.48 -35.37 -23.03
C LYS A 255 6.27 -34.11 -22.21
N GLY A 256 5.04 -33.64 -22.16
CA GLY A 256 4.62 -32.58 -21.25
C GLY A 256 3.16 -32.67 -20.86
N LYS A 257 2.72 -31.76 -20.00
CA LYS A 257 1.36 -31.71 -19.46
C LYS A 257 0.70 -30.39 -19.81
N LEU A 258 -0.59 -30.44 -20.12
CA LEU A 258 -1.43 -29.26 -20.37
C LEU A 258 -2.27 -28.92 -19.13
N TRP A 259 -2.40 -27.63 -18.89
CA TRP A 259 -3.18 -27.06 -17.80
C TRP A 259 -4.10 -25.96 -18.31
N ILE A 260 -5.38 -26.02 -17.95
CA ILE A 260 -6.37 -24.98 -18.25
C ILE A 260 -6.97 -24.49 -16.94
N ASP A 261 -6.92 -23.19 -16.70
CA ASP A 261 -7.42 -22.53 -15.48
C ASP A 261 -6.93 -23.20 -14.18
N GLY A 262 -5.65 -23.59 -14.16
CA GLY A 262 -5.00 -24.23 -13.01
C GLY A 262 -5.33 -25.72 -12.82
N LYS A 263 -6.02 -26.38 -13.77
CA LYS A 263 -6.36 -27.81 -13.70
C LYS A 263 -5.58 -28.61 -14.75
N GLU A 264 -4.97 -29.72 -14.34
CA GLU A 264 -4.31 -30.66 -15.24
C GLU A 264 -5.35 -31.28 -16.18
N THR A 265 -5.01 -31.39 -17.47
CA THR A 265 -5.92 -31.88 -18.50
C THR A 265 -5.38 -33.13 -19.18
N ASP A 266 -4.37 -32.98 -20.04
CA ASP A 266 -3.79 -34.07 -20.83
C ASP A 266 -2.27 -34.10 -20.75
N SER A 267 -1.71 -35.30 -20.97
CA SER A 267 -0.29 -35.48 -21.29
C SER A 267 -0.12 -35.54 -22.80
N VAL A 268 0.83 -34.77 -23.33
CA VAL A 268 1.05 -34.61 -24.77
C VAL A 268 2.52 -34.84 -25.15
N GLU A 269 2.75 -35.37 -26.35
CA GLU A 269 4.09 -35.63 -26.88
C GLU A 269 4.07 -35.56 -28.41
N GLY A 270 5.09 -34.96 -29.03
CA GLY A 270 5.17 -34.86 -30.48
C GLY A 270 4.09 -33.94 -31.05
N GLU A 271 3.38 -34.38 -32.10
CA GLU A 271 2.24 -33.67 -32.66
C GLU A 271 0.93 -34.18 -32.05
N TRP A 272 0.09 -33.26 -31.57
CA TRP A 272 -1.08 -33.62 -30.80
C TRP A 272 -2.25 -32.66 -31.06
N LYS A 273 -3.45 -33.17 -30.78
CA LYS A 273 -4.70 -32.42 -30.78
C LYS A 273 -5.48 -32.82 -29.53
N ALA A 274 -5.87 -31.84 -28.73
CA ALA A 274 -6.74 -32.02 -27.57
C ALA A 274 -7.97 -31.12 -27.73
N GLU A 275 -9.10 -31.54 -27.17
CA GLU A 275 -10.37 -30.81 -27.27
C GLU A 275 -11.02 -30.69 -25.89
N TYR A 276 -11.41 -29.48 -25.52
CA TYR A 276 -12.06 -29.17 -24.24
C TYR A 276 -13.37 -28.42 -24.44
N LEU A 277 -14.37 -28.73 -23.62
CA LEU A 277 -15.59 -27.92 -23.54
C LEU A 277 -15.36 -26.79 -22.54
N LEU A 278 -15.30 -25.56 -23.03
CA LEU A 278 -14.99 -24.36 -22.23
C LEU A 278 -16.18 -23.39 -22.22
N SER A 279 -16.23 -22.54 -21.18
CA SER A 279 -17.18 -21.43 -21.10
C SER A 279 -16.78 -20.29 -22.04
N GLY A 280 -17.67 -19.31 -22.22
CA GLY A 280 -17.28 -18.02 -22.79
C GLY A 280 -16.47 -17.21 -21.77
N GLY A 281 -15.46 -16.49 -22.22
CA GLY A 281 -14.58 -15.68 -21.37
C GLY A 281 -13.10 -15.95 -21.59
N TYR A 282 -12.28 -15.39 -20.71
CA TYR A 282 -10.84 -15.62 -20.72
C TYR A 282 -10.49 -16.95 -20.04
N HIS A 283 -9.60 -17.71 -20.67
CA HIS A 283 -9.04 -18.96 -20.14
C HIS A 283 -7.52 -18.90 -20.14
N THR A 284 -6.90 -19.27 -19.01
CA THR A 284 -5.45 -19.32 -18.89
C THR A 284 -4.96 -20.72 -19.23
N LEU A 285 -3.97 -20.80 -20.12
CA LEU A 285 -3.35 -22.02 -20.58
C LEU A 285 -1.92 -22.11 -20.06
N ALA A 286 -1.50 -23.27 -19.58
CA ALA A 286 -0.10 -23.53 -19.30
C ALA A 286 0.33 -24.90 -19.84
N TYR A 287 1.59 -24.97 -20.25
CA TYR A 287 2.27 -26.20 -20.67
C TYR A 287 3.48 -26.42 -19.77
N GLU A 288 3.53 -27.57 -19.11
CA GLU A 288 4.66 -28.05 -18.31
C GLU A 288 5.46 -29.06 -19.12
N GLY A 289 6.71 -28.73 -19.47
CA GLY A 289 7.58 -29.56 -20.31
C GLY A 289 8.79 -28.78 -20.81
N LYS A 290 9.30 -29.08 -22.00
CA LYS A 290 10.31 -28.24 -22.67
C LYS A 290 9.60 -27.17 -23.53
N THR A 291 9.95 -27.08 -24.81
CA THR A 291 9.36 -26.12 -25.74
C THR A 291 8.04 -26.65 -26.30
N VAL A 292 7.03 -25.77 -26.39
CA VAL A 292 5.76 -26.06 -27.07
C VAL A 292 5.44 -24.97 -28.09
N THR A 293 4.86 -25.38 -29.21
CA THR A 293 4.17 -24.48 -30.13
C THR A 293 2.73 -24.97 -30.23
N LEU A 294 1.75 -24.11 -29.99
CA LEU A 294 0.35 -24.49 -30.13
C LEU A 294 -0.50 -23.34 -30.64
N HIS A 295 -1.65 -23.70 -31.20
CA HIS A 295 -2.70 -22.81 -31.63
C HIS A 295 -4.04 -23.26 -31.04
N VAL A 296 -4.90 -22.28 -30.76
CA VAL A 296 -6.22 -22.51 -30.16
C VAL A 296 -7.28 -22.27 -31.24
N GLN A 297 -8.22 -23.19 -31.38
CA GLN A 297 -9.35 -23.06 -32.30
C GLN A 297 -10.67 -23.25 -31.57
N CYS A 298 -11.66 -22.43 -31.87
CA CYS A 298 -13.04 -22.62 -31.41
C CYS A 298 -13.97 -22.64 -32.63
N GLU A 299 -14.72 -23.72 -32.81
CA GLU A 299 -15.62 -23.93 -33.96
C GLU A 299 -14.95 -23.67 -35.33
N GLY A 300 -13.67 -24.03 -35.47
CA GLY A 300 -12.89 -23.84 -36.70
C GLY A 300 -12.30 -22.43 -36.90
N SER A 301 -12.55 -21.50 -35.98
CA SER A 301 -11.91 -20.17 -35.96
C SER A 301 -10.66 -20.18 -35.07
N LEU A 302 -9.55 -19.62 -35.56
CA LEU A 302 -8.31 -19.45 -34.80
C LEU A 302 -8.48 -18.34 -33.75
N LEU A 303 -8.16 -18.64 -32.49
CA LEU A 303 -8.14 -17.66 -31.41
C LEU A 303 -6.72 -17.12 -31.21
N GLU A 304 -6.61 -15.81 -30.94
CA GLU A 304 -5.34 -15.16 -30.64
C GLU A 304 -4.90 -15.52 -29.21
N LEU A 305 -3.62 -15.88 -29.07
CA LEU A 305 -2.97 -16.02 -27.78
C LEU A 305 -2.51 -14.65 -27.28
N GLU A 306 -2.77 -14.37 -26.03
CA GLU A 306 -2.43 -13.14 -25.33
C GLU A 306 -1.56 -13.45 -24.10
N SER A 307 -0.91 -12.41 -23.57
CA SER A 307 -0.25 -12.50 -22.28
C SER A 307 -1.26 -12.94 -21.21
N PRO A 308 -0.88 -13.85 -20.29
CA PRO A 308 -1.80 -14.31 -19.25
C PRO A 308 -2.09 -13.24 -18.19
N VAL A 309 -1.40 -12.10 -18.24
CA VAL A 309 -1.58 -10.94 -17.37
C VAL A 309 -1.76 -9.66 -18.18
N LEU A 310 -2.30 -8.62 -17.54
CA LEU A 310 -2.43 -7.31 -18.16
C LEU A 310 -1.09 -6.55 -18.16
N LEU A 311 -0.35 -6.66 -19.26
CA LEU A 311 0.89 -5.90 -19.47
C LEU A 311 0.59 -4.41 -19.73
N ALA A 312 1.32 -3.52 -19.07
CA ALA A 312 1.02 -2.09 -19.00
C ALA A 312 1.03 -1.35 -20.35
N ASP A 313 1.77 -1.85 -21.35
CA ASP A 313 1.91 -1.27 -22.68
C ASP A 313 1.04 -1.94 -23.76
N GLY A 314 0.26 -2.96 -23.39
CA GLY A 314 -0.53 -3.76 -24.32
C GLY A 314 0.33 -4.57 -25.30
N ARG A 315 1.61 -4.84 -24.98
CA ARG A 315 2.50 -5.64 -25.83
C ARG A 315 1.96 -7.05 -26.05
N LYS A 316 2.21 -7.55 -27.25
CA LYS A 316 1.93 -8.93 -27.63
C LYS A 316 3.09 -9.82 -27.17
N GLU A 317 3.22 -10.01 -25.87
CA GLU A 317 4.00 -11.11 -25.29
C GLU A 317 3.04 -12.24 -24.97
N PRO A 318 2.70 -13.12 -25.94
CA PRO A 318 1.66 -14.13 -25.75
C PRO A 318 2.05 -15.18 -24.72
N TRP A 319 3.35 -15.32 -24.41
CA TRP A 319 3.86 -16.35 -23.52
C TRP A 319 4.72 -15.75 -22.41
N LEU A 320 4.52 -16.25 -21.20
CA LEU A 320 5.43 -16.08 -20.07
C LEU A 320 6.00 -17.44 -19.66
N TYR A 321 7.21 -17.43 -19.13
CA TYR A 321 7.99 -18.63 -18.86
C TYR A 321 8.44 -18.68 -17.39
N ALA A 322 8.44 -19.88 -16.83
CA ALA A 322 8.91 -20.17 -15.49
C ALA A 322 9.82 -21.39 -15.51
N GLY A 323 10.95 -21.36 -14.80
CA GLY A 323 11.91 -22.46 -14.74
C GLY A 323 13.36 -22.02 -14.64
N PRO A 324 14.32 -22.94 -14.84
CA PRO A 324 14.09 -24.37 -15.05
C PRO A 324 13.73 -25.08 -13.74
N PHE A 325 12.85 -26.07 -13.77
CA PHE A 325 12.51 -26.94 -12.65
C PHE A 325 13.22 -28.27 -12.81
N THR A 326 13.56 -28.92 -11.69
CA THR A 326 14.08 -30.29 -11.77
C THR A 326 13.01 -31.24 -12.33
N GLU A 327 13.43 -32.32 -13.01
CA GLU A 327 12.54 -33.26 -13.71
C GLU A 327 11.35 -33.71 -12.85
N ASN A 328 11.64 -34.10 -11.61
CA ASN A 328 10.68 -34.68 -10.67
C ASN A 328 10.03 -33.65 -9.72
N GLN A 329 10.27 -32.35 -9.93
CA GLN A 329 9.68 -31.33 -9.07
C GLN A 329 8.16 -31.28 -9.24
N VAL A 330 7.41 -31.35 -8.15
CA VAL A 330 5.96 -31.17 -8.16
C VAL A 330 5.65 -29.67 -8.14
N LEU A 331 4.90 -29.20 -9.12
CA LEU A 331 4.60 -27.78 -9.30
C LEU A 331 3.18 -27.47 -8.78
N ASN A 332 3.04 -26.43 -7.97
CA ASN A 332 1.73 -25.90 -7.59
C ASN A 332 1.21 -24.99 -8.71
N MET A 333 0.67 -25.59 -9.77
CA MET A 333 0.24 -24.88 -10.97
C MET A 333 -0.90 -23.88 -10.71
N LYS A 334 -1.76 -24.13 -9.72
CA LYS A 334 -2.79 -23.18 -9.30
C LYS A 334 -2.18 -21.87 -8.81
N ASP A 335 -1.18 -21.95 -7.93
CA ASP A 335 -0.51 -20.77 -7.40
C ASP A 335 0.38 -20.10 -8.47
N MET A 336 1.09 -20.88 -9.28
CA MET A 336 1.93 -20.34 -10.36
C MET A 336 1.11 -19.56 -11.39
N MET A 337 -0.02 -20.11 -11.83
CA MET A 337 -0.93 -19.47 -12.80
C MET A 337 -1.74 -18.30 -12.22
N SER A 338 -1.58 -17.99 -10.92
CA SER A 338 -2.09 -16.73 -10.37
C SER A 338 -1.26 -15.52 -10.80
N PHE A 339 0.03 -15.72 -11.09
CA PHE A 339 1.01 -14.63 -11.30
C PHE A 339 1.13 -13.67 -10.09
N GLN A 340 0.89 -14.19 -8.88
CA GLN A 340 0.94 -13.41 -7.63
C GLN A 340 2.01 -13.92 -6.66
N LYS A 341 2.51 -15.15 -6.87
CA LYS A 341 3.45 -15.81 -5.95
C LYS A 341 4.75 -16.22 -6.65
N PRO A 342 5.91 -16.07 -5.98
CA PRO A 342 7.16 -16.63 -6.46
C PRO A 342 7.11 -18.17 -6.38
N PHE A 343 8.03 -18.81 -7.09
CA PHE A 343 8.16 -20.26 -7.13
C PHE A 343 9.63 -20.66 -7.06
N GLU A 344 9.91 -21.83 -6.50
CA GLU A 344 11.26 -22.39 -6.42
C GLU A 344 11.62 -23.05 -7.76
N ILE A 345 12.77 -22.69 -8.32
CA ILE A 345 13.38 -23.30 -9.51
C ILE A 345 14.68 -24.04 -9.13
N ASP A 346 15.25 -24.75 -10.08
CA ASP A 346 16.64 -25.24 -10.00
C ASP A 346 17.59 -24.04 -9.95
N GLY A 347 18.00 -23.66 -8.73
CA GLY A 347 18.79 -22.45 -8.46
C GLY A 347 18.19 -21.48 -7.42
N GLY A 348 16.99 -21.75 -6.90
CA GLY A 348 16.34 -20.97 -5.82
C GLY A 348 15.04 -20.28 -6.24
N ALA A 349 14.57 -19.32 -5.45
CA ALA A 349 13.32 -18.62 -5.70
C ALA A 349 13.38 -17.70 -6.93
N SER A 350 12.38 -17.79 -7.80
CA SER A 350 12.28 -17.00 -9.03
C SER A 350 10.83 -16.58 -9.31
N PHE A 351 10.66 -15.85 -10.41
CA PHE A 351 9.38 -15.39 -10.90
C PHE A 351 9.31 -15.44 -12.43
N TRP A 352 8.12 -15.16 -12.98
CA TRP A 352 7.84 -15.28 -14.42
C TRP A 352 8.77 -14.39 -15.27
N ARG A 353 9.16 -14.90 -16.44
CA ARG A 353 10.04 -14.24 -17.41
C ARG A 353 9.37 -14.11 -18.78
N ALA A 354 9.75 -13.07 -19.51
CA ALA A 354 9.44 -12.95 -20.95
C ALA A 354 10.59 -13.56 -21.77
N ASP A 355 10.33 -13.92 -23.04
CA ASP A 355 11.37 -14.40 -23.97
C ASP A 355 12.25 -13.25 -24.48
N MET A 356 12.94 -12.62 -23.54
CA MET A 356 13.85 -11.48 -23.73
C MET A 356 15.06 -11.63 -22.79
N PRO A 357 16.21 -11.03 -23.14
CA PRO A 357 17.40 -11.08 -22.29
C PRO A 357 17.10 -10.59 -20.87
N ASP A 358 17.27 -11.48 -19.89
CA ASP A 358 17.20 -11.14 -18.47
C ASP A 358 15.89 -10.47 -18.00
N MET A 359 14.78 -10.71 -18.72
CA MET A 359 13.54 -9.95 -18.53
C MET A 359 12.53 -10.68 -17.65
N TYR A 360 12.15 -10.05 -16.52
CA TYR A 360 11.20 -10.58 -15.55
C TYR A 360 9.90 -9.79 -15.54
N LEU A 361 8.82 -10.49 -15.21
CA LEU A 361 7.54 -9.90 -14.90
C LEU A 361 7.60 -9.20 -13.53
N ARG A 362 6.98 -8.03 -13.41
CA ARG A 362 6.93 -7.26 -12.17
C ARG A 362 5.55 -6.62 -12.00
N PRO A 363 4.68 -7.10 -11.09
CA PRO A 363 3.39 -6.46 -10.79
C PRO A 363 3.53 -5.12 -10.06
N PHE A 364 2.57 -4.24 -10.31
CA PHE A 364 2.44 -2.93 -9.68
C PHE A 364 1.00 -2.67 -9.26
N ASN A 365 0.84 -2.07 -8.08
CA ASN A 365 -0.44 -1.58 -7.61
C ASN A 365 -0.66 -0.14 -8.08
N GLU A 366 -1.53 0.03 -9.06
CA GLU A 366 -1.86 1.33 -9.67
C GLU A 366 -3.08 2.01 -9.01
N GLY A 367 -3.67 1.36 -8.00
CA GLY A 367 -4.79 1.93 -7.25
C GLY A 367 -4.35 3.07 -6.34
N VAL A 368 -5.15 4.12 -6.24
CA VAL A 368 -4.86 5.23 -5.29
C VAL A 368 -5.05 4.74 -3.85
N LEU A 369 -6.21 4.13 -3.56
CA LEU A 369 -6.54 3.58 -2.24
C LEU A 369 -6.89 2.09 -2.28
N TYR A 370 -7.55 1.58 -3.32
CA TYR A 370 -7.97 0.18 -3.35
C TYR A 370 -6.79 -0.79 -3.46
N GLY A 371 -6.73 -1.72 -2.50
CA GLY A 371 -5.62 -2.65 -2.33
C GLY A 371 -4.35 -1.98 -1.82
N GLU A 372 -4.44 -0.83 -1.14
CA GLU A 372 -3.29 -0.21 -0.49
C GLU A 372 -3.16 -0.56 1.00
N TRP A 373 -1.92 -0.59 1.49
CA TRP A 373 -1.60 -0.95 2.87
C TRP A 373 -1.16 0.27 3.70
N ASN A 374 -2.05 0.85 4.51
CA ASN A 374 -1.74 1.93 5.46
C ASN A 374 -2.79 2.04 6.58
N TYR A 375 -2.45 2.70 7.69
CA TYR A 375 -3.36 2.80 8.83
C TYR A 375 -4.65 3.59 8.57
N PRO A 376 -4.67 4.74 7.85
CA PRO A 376 -5.93 5.46 7.63
C PRO A 376 -6.93 4.63 6.82
N LEU A 377 -6.43 3.81 5.89
CA LEU A 377 -7.29 2.85 5.20
C LEU A 377 -7.74 1.71 6.10
N GLY A 378 -6.90 1.24 7.03
CA GLY A 378 -7.31 0.25 8.04
C GLY A 378 -8.61 0.64 8.73
N VAL A 379 -8.65 1.83 9.35
CA VAL A 379 -9.85 2.30 10.03
C VAL A 379 -11.04 2.54 9.08
N THR A 380 -10.77 3.01 7.87
CA THR A 380 -11.80 3.19 6.84
C THR A 380 -12.47 1.87 6.49
N LEU A 381 -11.67 0.84 6.21
CA LEU A 381 -12.15 -0.50 5.86
C LEU A 381 -12.82 -1.19 7.04
N TYR A 382 -12.40 -0.92 8.29
CA TYR A 382 -13.11 -1.38 9.47
C TYR A 382 -14.53 -0.80 9.55
N GLY A 383 -14.70 0.49 9.27
CA GLY A 383 -16.03 1.09 9.17
C GLY A 383 -16.85 0.51 8.02
N MET A 384 -16.22 0.27 6.87
CA MET A 384 -16.88 -0.33 5.69
C MET A 384 -17.38 -1.75 5.96
N ILE A 385 -16.57 -2.63 6.54
CA ILE A 385 -17.00 -4.03 6.80
C ILE A 385 -18.14 -4.06 7.83
N GLN A 386 -18.06 -3.25 8.89
CA GLN A 386 -19.14 -3.16 9.89
C GLN A 386 -20.43 -2.58 9.28
N CYS A 387 -20.31 -1.62 8.36
CA CYS A 387 -21.44 -1.08 7.60
C CYS A 387 -22.09 -2.16 6.71
N GLY A 388 -21.27 -2.91 5.96
CA GLY A 388 -21.74 -4.03 5.15
C GLY A 388 -22.53 -5.05 5.97
N ARG A 389 -22.05 -5.37 7.18
CA ARG A 389 -22.74 -6.26 8.14
C ARG A 389 -24.05 -5.65 8.66
N LEU A 390 -24.05 -4.41 9.14
CA LEU A 390 -25.25 -3.74 9.66
C LEU A 390 -26.35 -3.59 8.60
N LEU A 391 -25.97 -3.30 7.36
CA LEU A 391 -26.90 -3.12 6.24
C LEU A 391 -27.26 -4.44 5.53
N ASN A 392 -26.63 -5.56 5.90
CA ASN A 392 -26.67 -6.82 5.17
C ASN A 392 -26.38 -6.63 3.66
N ASN A 393 -25.37 -5.82 3.34
CA ASN A 393 -25.00 -5.45 1.98
C ASN A 393 -23.74 -6.20 1.54
N GLN A 394 -23.92 -7.22 0.70
CA GLN A 394 -22.82 -8.08 0.23
C GLN A 394 -21.80 -7.31 -0.63
N ALA A 395 -22.23 -6.36 -1.46
CA ALA A 395 -21.31 -5.64 -2.35
C ALA A 395 -20.27 -4.80 -1.58
N ILE A 396 -20.66 -4.25 -0.42
CA ILE A 396 -19.73 -3.54 0.48
C ILE A 396 -18.74 -4.53 1.10
N GLN A 397 -19.20 -5.71 1.51
CA GLN A 397 -18.35 -6.75 2.10
C GLN A 397 -17.35 -7.30 1.06
N ASP A 398 -17.83 -7.61 -0.15
CA ASP A 398 -16.99 -8.08 -1.28
C ASP A 398 -15.91 -7.06 -1.64
N TYR A 399 -16.23 -5.76 -1.59
CA TYR A 399 -15.25 -4.70 -1.81
C TYR A 399 -14.13 -4.74 -0.77
N VAL A 400 -14.46 -4.88 0.52
CA VAL A 400 -13.45 -4.95 1.59
C VAL A 400 -12.66 -6.24 1.52
N GLU A 401 -13.31 -7.38 1.26
CA GLU A 401 -12.65 -8.67 1.06
C GLU A 401 -11.65 -8.59 -0.10
N GLY A 402 -12.07 -8.05 -1.25
CA GLY A 402 -11.22 -7.87 -2.43
C GLY A 402 -10.02 -6.96 -2.17
N HIS A 403 -10.20 -5.89 -1.36
CA HIS A 403 -9.10 -5.04 -0.93
C HIS A 403 -8.07 -5.85 -0.13
N MET A 404 -8.54 -6.60 0.88
CA MET A 404 -7.66 -7.39 1.74
C MET A 404 -6.92 -8.48 0.97
N LYS A 405 -7.61 -9.18 0.07
CA LYS A 405 -6.99 -10.17 -0.84
C LYS A 405 -5.89 -9.53 -1.69
N LYS A 406 -6.17 -8.38 -2.31
CA LYS A 406 -5.16 -7.67 -3.12
C LYS A 406 -3.93 -7.28 -2.28
N CYS A 407 -4.11 -6.95 -1.00
CA CYS A 407 -3.00 -6.68 -0.09
C CYS A 407 -2.15 -7.91 0.24
N THR A 408 -2.79 -9.06 0.52
CA THR A 408 -2.11 -10.23 1.09
C THR A 408 -1.65 -11.24 0.05
N ASP A 409 -2.37 -11.39 -1.08
CA ASP A 409 -2.05 -12.37 -2.13
C ASP A 409 -0.66 -12.15 -2.75
N PHE A 410 -0.20 -10.89 -2.79
CA PHE A 410 1.11 -10.51 -3.31
C PHE A 410 2.21 -10.44 -2.24
N TYR A 411 1.92 -10.78 -0.97
CA TYR A 411 2.89 -10.61 0.12
C TYR A 411 4.20 -11.36 -0.16
N ASP A 412 4.12 -12.63 -0.56
CA ASP A 412 5.30 -13.45 -0.84
C ASP A 412 6.09 -12.94 -2.05
N TYR A 413 5.37 -12.47 -3.07
CA TYR A 413 6.02 -11.80 -4.20
C TYR A 413 6.74 -10.53 -3.75
N CYS A 414 6.13 -9.70 -2.89
CA CYS A 414 6.76 -8.47 -2.44
C CYS A 414 8.01 -8.75 -1.60
N ILE A 415 8.01 -9.79 -0.76
CA ILE A 415 9.21 -10.21 -0.01
C ILE A 415 10.31 -10.68 -0.97
N TRP A 416 9.96 -11.47 -1.99
CA TRP A 416 10.91 -11.89 -3.03
C TRP A 416 11.43 -10.70 -3.85
N ASP A 417 10.56 -9.80 -4.32
CA ASP A 417 10.91 -8.62 -5.13
C ASP A 417 11.85 -7.68 -4.37
N LYS A 418 11.61 -7.50 -3.07
CA LYS A 418 12.49 -6.77 -2.18
C LYS A 418 13.86 -7.45 -2.07
N ALA A 419 13.92 -8.77 -1.90
CA ALA A 419 15.21 -9.47 -1.85
C ALA A 419 15.96 -9.43 -3.19
N PHE A 420 15.23 -9.49 -4.31
CA PHE A 420 15.80 -9.59 -5.65
C PHE A 420 16.23 -8.23 -6.22
N TYR A 421 15.41 -7.20 -6.09
CA TYR A 421 15.68 -5.85 -6.62
C TYR A 421 16.09 -4.83 -5.55
N GLY A 422 15.89 -5.15 -4.27
CA GLY A 422 16.15 -4.30 -3.11
C GLY A 422 14.92 -3.58 -2.54
N ALA A 423 13.85 -3.42 -3.33
CA ALA A 423 12.62 -2.77 -2.91
C ALA A 423 11.38 -3.33 -3.63
N ALA A 424 10.23 -3.34 -2.94
CA ALA A 424 8.97 -3.87 -3.46
C ALA A 424 7.94 -2.74 -3.70
N PRO A 425 7.80 -2.24 -4.95
CA PRO A 425 6.94 -1.11 -5.27
C PRO A 425 5.45 -1.41 -5.13
N PHE A 426 5.06 -2.69 -5.25
CA PHE A 426 3.67 -3.12 -5.11
C PHE A 426 3.13 -2.80 -3.70
N HIS A 427 3.89 -3.19 -2.67
CA HIS A 427 3.60 -2.85 -1.26
C HIS A 427 4.85 -2.43 -0.50
N ASN A 428 5.22 -1.16 -0.62
CA ASN A 428 6.34 -0.60 0.11
C ASN A 428 6.10 -0.64 1.63
N GLN A 429 4.95 -0.16 2.11
CA GLN A 429 4.68 -0.04 3.55
C GLN A 429 4.63 -1.40 4.26
N LEU A 430 3.94 -2.39 3.67
CA LEU A 430 3.86 -3.75 4.23
C LEU A 430 5.24 -4.45 4.29
N THR A 431 6.13 -4.18 3.33
CA THR A 431 7.47 -4.78 3.29
C THR A 431 8.54 -3.98 4.03
N THR A 432 8.21 -2.81 4.57
CA THR A 432 9.10 -1.97 5.38
C THR A 432 8.45 -1.51 6.67
N ILE A 433 7.77 -2.41 7.38
CA ILE A 433 7.22 -2.09 8.69
C ILE A 433 8.37 -1.74 9.65
N ASP A 434 8.39 -0.49 10.09
CA ASP A 434 9.32 0.00 11.12
C ASP A 434 8.62 0.84 12.20
N SER A 435 7.30 1.01 12.08
CA SER A 435 6.46 1.69 13.08
C SER A 435 5.09 1.00 13.23
N LEU A 436 4.40 1.30 14.34
CA LEU A 436 3.01 0.90 14.56
C LEU A 436 2.06 1.46 13.48
N ASP A 437 2.33 2.66 12.96
CA ASP A 437 1.57 3.31 11.89
C ASP A 437 1.58 2.49 10.59
N ASP A 438 2.61 1.66 10.37
CA ASP A 438 2.72 0.85 9.17
C ASP A 438 1.85 -0.42 9.21
N CYS A 439 1.40 -0.87 10.38
CA CYS A 439 0.82 -2.22 10.51
C CYS A 439 -0.45 -2.31 11.35
N GLY A 440 -0.57 -1.58 12.45
CA GLY A 440 -1.55 -1.86 13.49
C GLY A 440 -3.01 -1.82 13.06
N SER A 441 -3.47 -0.66 12.58
CA SER A 441 -4.88 -0.46 12.23
C SER A 441 -5.33 -1.37 11.09
N ILE A 442 -4.53 -1.48 10.03
CA ILE A 442 -4.91 -2.28 8.86
C ILE A 442 -4.79 -3.78 9.13
N ALA A 443 -3.78 -4.24 9.88
CA ALA A 443 -3.71 -5.64 10.28
C ALA A 443 -4.82 -6.00 11.26
N SER A 444 -5.21 -5.10 12.17
CA SER A 444 -6.36 -5.30 13.05
C SER A 444 -7.64 -5.47 12.23
N THR A 445 -7.79 -4.71 11.14
CA THR A 445 -8.93 -4.80 10.22
C THR A 445 -8.89 -6.08 9.39
N LEU A 446 -7.71 -6.50 8.94
CA LEU A 446 -7.51 -7.79 8.29
C LEU A 446 -8.00 -8.94 9.19
N LEU A 447 -7.61 -8.97 10.47
CA LEU A 447 -8.08 -9.99 11.41
C LEU A 447 -9.60 -9.95 11.61
N GLU A 448 -10.19 -8.76 11.61
CA GLU A 448 -11.65 -8.61 11.73
C GLU A 448 -12.41 -9.13 10.49
N VAL A 449 -11.88 -8.91 9.30
CA VAL A 449 -12.43 -9.43 8.03
C VAL A 449 -12.25 -10.95 7.93
N MET A 450 -11.18 -11.49 8.52
CA MET A 450 -10.92 -12.93 8.56
C MET A 450 -11.91 -13.73 9.44
N LYS A 451 -12.76 -13.06 10.24
CA LYS A 451 -13.80 -13.72 11.06
C LYS A 451 -14.88 -14.36 10.19
N ASP A 452 -15.16 -13.80 9.02
CA ASP A 452 -16.23 -14.20 8.09
C ASP A 452 -15.76 -14.41 6.65
N HIS A 453 -14.56 -13.94 6.27
CA HIS A 453 -14.00 -14.12 4.92
C HIS A 453 -12.67 -14.88 4.93
N VAL A 454 -12.43 -15.66 3.86
CA VAL A 454 -11.15 -16.34 3.65
C VAL A 454 -10.19 -15.42 2.91
N ILE A 455 -9.17 -14.93 3.61
CA ILE A 455 -8.11 -14.08 3.06
C ILE A 455 -6.80 -14.88 2.95
N PRO A 456 -6.33 -15.24 1.73
CA PRO A 456 -5.09 -15.98 1.56
C PRO A 456 -3.90 -15.17 2.09
N GLU A 457 -2.94 -15.86 2.73
CA GLU A 457 -1.80 -15.26 3.46
C GLU A 457 -2.18 -14.28 4.59
N GLY A 458 -3.47 -14.01 4.85
CA GLY A 458 -3.90 -13.08 5.89
C GLY A 458 -3.39 -13.47 7.28
N ARG A 459 -3.41 -14.77 7.59
CA ARG A 459 -2.83 -15.29 8.84
C ARG A 459 -1.32 -15.04 8.93
N LYS A 460 -0.58 -15.29 7.85
CA LYS A 460 0.87 -15.09 7.77
C LYS A 460 1.24 -13.62 8.00
N VAL A 461 0.49 -12.70 7.40
CA VAL A 461 0.66 -11.26 7.62
C VAL A 461 0.32 -10.88 9.08
N GLY A 462 -0.79 -11.42 9.63
CA GLY A 462 -1.15 -11.22 11.03
C GLY A 462 -0.06 -11.68 12.00
N ASP A 463 0.49 -12.87 11.80
CA ASP A 463 1.57 -13.43 12.63
C ASP A 463 2.86 -12.57 12.53
N MET A 464 3.19 -12.07 11.34
CA MET A 464 4.32 -11.16 11.14
C MET A 464 4.15 -9.83 11.89
N VAL A 465 2.94 -9.26 11.88
CA VAL A 465 2.66 -8.02 12.64
C VAL A 465 2.70 -8.26 14.15
N ALA A 466 2.23 -9.42 14.61
CA ALA A 466 2.33 -9.80 16.02
C ALA A 466 3.79 -9.95 16.48
N ASP A 467 4.64 -10.61 15.67
CA ASP A 467 6.08 -10.67 15.91
C ASP A 467 6.70 -9.27 15.95
N TYR A 468 6.34 -8.40 15.00
CA TYR A 468 6.83 -7.03 14.99
C TYR A 468 6.48 -6.27 16.28
N MET A 469 5.20 -6.24 16.70
CA MET A 469 4.79 -5.53 17.91
C MET A 469 5.40 -6.11 19.19
N ARG A 470 5.58 -7.43 19.24
CA ARG A 470 6.15 -8.11 20.41
C ARG A 470 7.66 -7.94 20.52
N ASN A 471 8.38 -8.13 19.42
CA ASN A 471 9.83 -8.35 19.44
C ASN A 471 10.64 -7.22 18.77
N LYS A 472 10.03 -6.36 17.95
CA LYS A 472 10.76 -5.38 17.12
C LYS A 472 10.38 -3.94 17.39
N GLN A 473 9.09 -3.67 17.67
CA GLN A 473 8.63 -2.34 18.04
C GLN A 473 9.41 -1.85 19.27
N GLN A 474 9.95 -0.64 19.18
CA GLN A 474 10.76 -0.05 20.23
C GLN A 474 9.93 0.27 21.47
N ARG A 475 10.58 0.10 22.62
CA ARG A 475 9.99 0.32 23.94
C ARG A 475 10.97 1.04 24.85
N LEU A 476 10.44 1.83 25.78
CA LEU A 476 11.17 2.32 26.93
C LEU A 476 11.56 1.18 27.89
N PRO A 477 12.47 1.40 28.85
CA PRO A 477 12.87 0.37 29.82
C PRO A 477 11.71 -0.21 30.65
N ASP A 478 10.62 0.55 30.82
CA ASP A 478 9.40 0.10 31.51
C ASP A 478 8.46 -0.73 30.60
N GLY A 479 8.79 -0.89 29.32
CA GLY A 479 8.00 -1.64 28.34
C GLY A 479 7.01 -0.81 27.51
N THR A 480 6.93 0.51 27.74
CA THR A 480 6.02 1.41 27.00
C THR A 480 6.44 1.55 25.54
N PHE A 481 5.51 1.43 24.60
CA PHE A 481 5.75 1.73 23.20
C PHE A 481 6.19 3.17 23.01
N TYR A 482 7.13 3.34 22.09
CA TYR A 482 7.86 4.57 21.94
C TYR A 482 8.42 4.68 20.53
N ARG A 483 8.50 5.91 20.00
CA ARG A 483 8.95 6.19 18.63
C ARG A 483 10.39 6.67 18.63
N ASN A 484 11.27 5.95 17.92
CA ASN A 484 12.66 6.32 17.67
C ASN A 484 13.18 5.69 16.36
N HIS A 485 14.25 6.24 15.80
CA HIS A 485 14.75 5.85 14.48
C HIS A 485 13.65 5.83 13.39
N SER A 486 12.65 6.70 13.53
CA SER A 486 11.60 6.88 12.54
C SER A 486 12.18 7.49 11.27
N TYR A 487 11.60 7.14 10.13
CA TYR A 487 11.91 7.76 8.84
C TYR A 487 11.66 9.28 8.84
N LEU A 488 10.85 9.79 9.76
CA LEU A 488 10.71 11.22 10.05
C LEU A 488 11.43 11.55 11.36
N PRO A 489 12.56 12.29 11.33
CA PRO A 489 13.32 12.61 12.54
C PRO A 489 12.52 13.31 13.64
N ILE A 490 11.49 14.09 13.27
CA ILE A 490 10.58 14.74 14.23
C ILE A 490 9.86 13.74 15.13
N MET A 491 9.72 12.47 14.75
CA MET A 491 9.00 11.48 15.54
C MET A 491 9.91 10.75 16.54
N ASN A 492 11.22 11.01 16.53
CA ASN A 492 12.14 10.34 17.43
C ASN A 492 12.00 10.86 18.86
N GLU A 493 12.31 10.02 19.83
CA GLU A 493 12.32 10.41 21.24
C GLU A 493 10.94 10.81 21.78
N THR A 494 9.86 10.16 21.34
CA THR A 494 8.48 10.55 21.71
C THR A 494 7.53 9.36 21.98
N ILE A 495 6.53 9.60 22.84
CA ILE A 495 5.36 8.74 23.06
C ILE A 495 4.11 9.47 22.55
N TRP A 496 3.31 8.80 21.72
CA TRP A 496 2.12 9.38 21.09
C TRP A 496 0.84 8.75 21.63
N ALA A 497 -0.20 9.56 21.85
CA ALA A 497 -1.54 9.06 22.14
C ALA A 497 -2.03 8.08 21.04
N ASP A 498 -1.70 8.38 19.78
CA ASP A 498 -2.06 7.62 18.59
C ASP A 498 -1.56 6.17 18.62
N ASP A 499 -0.41 5.90 19.27
CA ASP A 499 0.17 4.55 19.36
C ASP A 499 -0.76 3.55 20.06
N LEU A 500 -1.70 4.03 20.88
CA LEU A 500 -2.74 3.19 21.45
C LEU A 500 -3.73 2.69 20.39
N TYR A 501 -4.09 3.50 19.40
CA TYR A 501 -4.92 3.00 18.28
C TYR A 501 -4.12 2.13 17.31
N MET A 502 -2.85 2.46 17.11
CA MET A 502 -1.97 1.69 16.24
C MET A 502 -1.51 0.35 16.86
N SER A 503 -1.92 0.01 18.07
CA SER A 503 -1.54 -1.25 18.71
C SER A 503 -2.71 -1.99 19.33
N ILE A 504 -3.50 -1.34 20.20
CA ILE A 504 -4.47 -2.01 21.07
C ILE A 504 -5.53 -2.80 20.29
N PRO A 505 -6.20 -2.28 19.24
CA PRO A 505 -7.18 -3.05 18.48
C PRO A 505 -6.56 -4.29 17.81
N PHE A 506 -5.30 -4.21 17.36
CA PHE A 506 -4.61 -5.38 16.80
C PHE A 506 -4.30 -6.40 17.89
N LEU A 507 -3.70 -5.97 19.00
CA LEU A 507 -3.36 -6.84 20.14
C LEU A 507 -4.59 -7.58 20.68
N CYS A 508 -5.74 -6.88 20.77
CA CYS A 508 -7.01 -7.48 21.19
C CYS A 508 -7.48 -8.58 20.22
N ARG A 509 -7.54 -8.29 18.92
CA ARG A 509 -8.01 -9.26 17.91
C ARG A 509 -7.04 -10.42 17.73
N TYR A 510 -5.74 -10.17 17.87
CA TYR A 510 -4.74 -11.22 17.81
C TYR A 510 -4.75 -12.10 19.08
N TYR A 511 -5.08 -11.54 20.24
CA TYR A 511 -5.39 -12.33 21.44
C TYR A 511 -6.60 -13.26 21.20
N GLU A 512 -7.71 -12.74 20.68
CA GLU A 512 -8.88 -13.56 20.32
C GLU A 512 -8.53 -14.68 19.33
N LEU A 513 -7.68 -14.38 18.35
CA LEU A 513 -7.25 -15.34 17.32
C LEU A 513 -6.30 -16.42 17.86
N SER A 514 -5.33 -16.03 18.69
CA SER A 514 -4.21 -16.89 19.10
C SER A 514 -4.43 -17.57 20.45
N GLY A 515 -5.26 -16.99 21.32
CA GLY A 515 -5.39 -17.38 22.72
C GLY A 515 -4.19 -17.01 23.60
N ASP A 516 -3.15 -16.35 23.06
CA ASP A 516 -1.96 -15.97 23.82
C ASP A 516 -2.22 -14.73 24.68
N ILE A 517 -2.37 -14.95 26.00
CA ILE A 517 -2.67 -13.92 26.99
C ILE A 517 -1.64 -12.78 27.04
N PHE A 518 -0.43 -12.99 26.50
CA PHE A 518 0.58 -11.93 26.38
C PHE A 518 0.01 -10.68 25.70
N TYR A 519 -0.73 -10.85 24.60
CA TYR A 519 -1.20 -9.70 23.81
C TYR A 519 -2.26 -8.89 24.56
N LEU A 520 -3.15 -9.55 25.32
CA LEU A 520 -4.10 -8.85 26.20
C LEU A 520 -3.36 -8.09 27.31
N ARG A 521 -2.38 -8.72 27.97
CA ARG A 521 -1.61 -8.10 29.06
C ARG A 521 -0.74 -6.95 28.57
N ASP A 522 -0.18 -7.06 27.37
CA ASP A 522 0.58 -5.98 26.78
C ASP A 522 -0.35 -4.81 26.43
N ALA A 523 -1.54 -5.07 25.86
CA ALA A 523 -2.54 -4.02 25.62
C ALA A 523 -2.92 -3.26 26.91
N VAL A 524 -3.22 -3.98 28.01
CA VAL A 524 -3.50 -3.38 29.33
C VAL A 524 -2.33 -2.53 29.83
N ARG A 525 -1.09 -3.05 29.73
CA ARG A 525 0.13 -2.33 30.12
C ARG A 525 0.29 -1.02 29.33
N GLN A 526 0.15 -1.09 28.01
CA GLN A 526 0.32 0.08 27.14
C GLN A 526 -0.68 1.18 27.45
N ILE A 527 -1.96 0.83 27.67
CA ILE A 527 -2.98 1.81 28.09
C ILE A 527 -2.57 2.51 29.38
N LYS A 528 -2.22 1.75 30.42
CA LYS A 528 -1.88 2.29 31.75
C LYS A 528 -0.65 3.20 31.69
N GLN A 529 0.39 2.76 30.98
CA GLN A 529 1.65 3.52 30.87
C GLN A 529 1.48 4.79 30.05
N ILE A 530 0.94 4.70 28.83
CA ILE A 530 0.76 5.86 27.96
C ILE A 530 -0.23 6.86 28.58
N PHE A 531 -1.29 6.38 29.24
CA PHE A 531 -2.15 7.23 30.07
C PHE A 531 -1.33 7.98 31.14
N GLY A 532 -0.50 7.27 31.91
CA GLY A 532 0.37 7.88 32.93
C GLY A 532 1.29 8.98 32.39
N TYR A 533 1.89 8.79 31.20
CA TYR A 533 2.74 9.80 30.56
C TYR A 533 1.96 11.01 30.03
N LEU A 534 0.74 10.82 29.54
CA LEU A 534 0.00 11.84 28.79
C LEU A 534 -1.11 12.54 29.58
N PHE A 535 -1.55 11.97 30.70
CA PHE A 535 -2.72 12.47 31.44
C PHE A 535 -2.51 13.89 32.00
N MET A 536 -3.53 14.72 31.82
CA MET A 536 -3.62 16.08 32.35
C MET A 536 -4.75 16.12 33.39
N PRO A 537 -4.44 15.99 34.70
CA PRO A 537 -5.45 15.77 35.73
C PRO A 537 -6.47 16.91 35.87
N ASP A 538 -6.05 18.16 35.69
CA ASP A 538 -6.95 19.33 35.80
C ASP A 538 -8.04 19.36 34.73
N LEU A 539 -7.81 18.68 33.60
CA LEU A 539 -8.71 18.64 32.45
C LEU A 539 -9.39 17.29 32.27
N GLU A 540 -8.89 16.24 32.94
CA GLU A 540 -9.32 14.83 32.76
C GLU A 540 -9.22 14.37 31.29
N ILE A 541 -8.22 14.85 30.55
CA ILE A 541 -7.93 14.49 29.16
C ILE A 541 -6.42 14.32 28.95
N LEU A 542 -5.98 14.00 27.74
CA LEU A 542 -4.59 13.70 27.43
C LEU A 542 -3.90 14.81 26.64
N SER A 543 -2.63 15.05 26.96
CA SER A 543 -1.67 15.67 26.05
C SER A 543 -1.51 14.77 24.81
N HIS A 544 -1.29 15.35 23.62
CA HIS A 544 -1.03 14.55 22.42
C HIS A 544 0.26 13.73 22.55
N ILE A 545 1.34 14.40 22.95
CA ILE A 545 2.70 13.83 22.98
C ILE A 545 3.36 14.01 24.35
N TYR A 546 4.17 13.05 24.73
CA TYR A 546 5.24 13.16 25.73
C TYR A 546 6.59 13.03 25.03
N ASP A 547 7.43 14.05 25.16
CA ASP A 547 8.77 14.08 24.61
C ASP A 547 9.73 13.48 25.64
N THR A 548 10.36 12.35 25.30
CA THR A 548 11.24 11.62 26.22
C THR A 548 12.64 12.21 26.28
N HIS A 549 13.03 13.02 25.30
CA HIS A 549 14.32 13.72 25.33
C HIS A 549 14.28 14.86 26.35
N TYR A 550 13.23 15.68 26.29
CA TYR A 550 13.04 16.81 27.20
C TYR A 550 12.25 16.45 28.47
N HIS A 551 11.77 15.22 28.57
CA HIS A 551 10.93 14.72 29.67
C HIS A 551 9.72 15.62 29.96
N VAL A 552 8.98 15.99 28.91
CA VAL A 552 7.89 16.96 29.03
C VAL A 552 6.71 16.63 28.11
N GLN A 553 5.50 16.87 28.62
CA GLN A 553 4.29 16.85 27.82
C GLN A 553 4.21 18.08 26.92
N THR A 554 3.73 17.91 25.70
CA THR A 554 3.38 19.07 24.84
C THR A 554 2.23 19.90 25.43
N LYS A 555 1.38 19.30 26.27
CA LYS A 555 0.18 19.90 26.87
C LYS A 555 -0.80 20.48 25.84
N VAL A 556 -0.75 19.95 24.62
CA VAL A 556 -1.73 20.26 23.58
C VAL A 556 -2.73 19.09 23.50
N PRO A 557 -3.98 19.26 23.98
CA PRO A 557 -5.01 18.23 23.88
C PRO A 557 -5.59 18.21 22.47
N TRP A 558 -4.86 17.59 21.55
CA TRP A 558 -5.31 17.40 20.19
C TRP A 558 -6.47 16.39 20.16
N GLY A 559 -7.56 16.78 19.48
CA GLY A 559 -8.81 16.05 19.52
C GLY A 559 -8.68 14.62 18.98
N ARG A 560 -8.06 14.44 17.81
CA ARG A 560 -7.93 13.10 17.21
C ARG A 560 -7.07 12.16 18.06
N GLY A 561 -5.91 12.61 18.55
CA GLY A 561 -5.08 11.80 19.44
C GLY A 561 -5.84 11.32 20.68
N ASN A 562 -6.64 12.20 21.30
CA ASN A 562 -7.52 11.83 22.43
C ASN A 562 -8.64 10.85 22.02
N GLY A 563 -9.24 11.05 20.84
CA GLY A 563 -10.23 10.16 20.28
C GLY A 563 -9.69 8.74 20.08
N TRP A 564 -8.45 8.60 19.59
CA TRP A 564 -7.80 7.31 19.39
C TRP A 564 -7.64 6.53 20.69
N VAL A 565 -7.28 7.21 21.78
CA VAL A 565 -7.20 6.57 23.10
C VAL A 565 -8.56 6.08 23.56
N LEU A 566 -9.60 6.90 23.42
CA LEU A 566 -10.95 6.50 23.82
C LEU A 566 -11.45 5.30 23.00
N PHE A 567 -11.20 5.31 21.69
CA PHE A 567 -11.51 4.20 20.81
C PHE A 567 -10.83 2.91 21.28
N SER A 568 -9.52 2.94 21.52
CA SER A 568 -8.74 1.78 21.97
C SER A 568 -9.18 1.25 23.33
N LEU A 569 -9.55 2.11 24.27
CA LEU A 569 -10.11 1.70 25.55
C LEU A 569 -11.39 0.87 25.36
N THR A 570 -12.27 1.28 24.44
CA THR A 570 -13.49 0.52 24.19
C THR A 570 -13.24 -0.82 23.50
N GLU A 571 -12.24 -0.91 22.63
CA GLU A 571 -11.84 -2.17 22.00
C GLU A 571 -11.27 -3.13 23.05
N LEU A 572 -10.42 -2.65 23.96
CA LEU A 572 -9.85 -3.45 25.03
C LEU A 572 -10.92 -3.93 26.04
N LEU A 573 -11.76 -3.02 26.54
CA LEU A 573 -12.83 -3.36 27.48
C LEU A 573 -13.82 -4.39 26.92
N ALA A 574 -14.02 -4.42 25.60
CA ALA A 574 -14.90 -5.39 24.95
C ALA A 574 -14.35 -6.82 24.93
N VAL A 575 -13.02 -7.00 25.01
CA VAL A 575 -12.36 -8.32 24.99
C VAL A 575 -11.86 -8.78 26.36
N MET A 576 -11.71 -7.86 27.33
CA MET A 576 -11.28 -8.21 28.68
C MET A 576 -12.32 -9.11 29.38
N PRO A 577 -11.92 -10.24 29.99
CA PRO A 577 -12.80 -11.03 30.84
C PRO A 577 -13.37 -10.18 31.98
N ASP A 578 -14.66 -10.34 32.31
CA ASP A 578 -15.32 -9.53 33.36
C ASP A 578 -14.68 -9.69 34.74
N ASN A 579 -14.03 -10.83 35.01
CA ASN A 579 -13.30 -11.11 36.25
C ASN A 579 -11.80 -10.79 36.17
N ASP A 580 -11.32 -10.13 35.11
CA ASP A 580 -9.93 -9.73 35.01
C ASP A 580 -9.59 -8.68 36.09
N PRO A 581 -8.54 -8.89 36.90
CA PRO A 581 -8.22 -8.00 38.02
C PRO A 581 -7.83 -6.58 37.58
N GLU A 582 -7.42 -6.38 36.33
CA GLU A 582 -7.05 -5.06 35.81
C GLU A 582 -8.22 -4.33 35.15
N ARG A 583 -9.38 -4.98 34.99
CA ARG A 583 -10.53 -4.40 34.26
C ARG A 583 -11.09 -3.15 34.91
N GLU A 584 -11.17 -3.12 36.24
CA GLU A 584 -11.71 -1.97 36.98
C GLU A 584 -10.87 -0.71 36.74
N GLU A 585 -9.54 -0.84 36.77
CA GLU A 585 -8.62 0.28 36.51
C GLU A 585 -8.75 0.81 35.07
N ILE A 586 -8.84 -0.09 34.08
CA ILE A 586 -9.08 0.30 32.68
C ILE A 586 -10.44 0.99 32.52
N LEU A 587 -11.46 0.51 33.23
CA LEU A 587 -12.78 1.10 33.24
C LEU A 587 -12.79 2.50 33.89
N GLU A 588 -12.05 2.70 34.99
CA GLU A 588 -11.88 4.00 35.63
C GLU A 588 -11.17 5.01 34.71
N ILE A 589 -10.13 4.59 33.99
CA ILE A 589 -9.46 5.42 32.97
C ILE A 589 -10.46 5.84 31.89
N PHE A 590 -11.26 4.89 31.36
CA PHE A 590 -12.28 5.18 30.36
C PHE A 590 -13.34 6.17 30.88
N GLN A 591 -13.86 5.95 32.09
CA GLN A 591 -14.87 6.83 32.70
C GLN A 591 -14.32 8.24 32.96
N THR A 592 -13.06 8.36 33.40
CA THR A 592 -12.38 9.63 33.66
C THR A 592 -12.27 10.45 32.38
N LEU A 593 -11.74 9.84 31.30
CA LEU A 593 -11.61 10.50 30.01
C LEU A 593 -12.97 10.88 29.42
N CYS A 594 -13.99 10.02 29.56
CA CYS A 594 -15.35 10.34 29.14
C CYS A 594 -15.89 11.60 29.83
N GLY A 595 -15.65 11.74 31.14
CA GLY A 595 -16.02 12.92 31.91
C GLY A 595 -15.35 14.20 31.39
N GLY A 596 -14.05 14.15 31.09
CA GLY A 596 -13.30 15.27 30.50
C GLY A 596 -13.84 15.66 29.13
N TYR A 597 -14.08 14.69 28.24
CA TYR A 597 -14.60 14.95 26.90
C TYR A 597 -16.03 15.51 26.92
N LEU A 598 -16.90 15.01 27.80
CA LEU A 598 -18.28 15.49 27.93
C LEU A 598 -18.32 16.99 28.27
N LYS A 599 -17.43 17.47 29.16
CA LYS A 599 -17.32 18.88 29.54
C LYS A 599 -16.91 19.81 28.38
N LEU A 600 -16.29 19.25 27.33
CA LEU A 600 -15.71 19.98 26.21
C LEU A 600 -16.56 19.90 24.92
N GLN A 601 -17.74 19.27 24.97
CA GLN A 601 -18.64 19.24 23.81
C GLN A 601 -19.09 20.66 23.44
N GLY A 602 -18.91 21.03 22.17
CA GLY A 602 -19.37 22.32 21.65
C GLY A 602 -20.90 22.40 21.58
N LYS A 603 -21.43 23.63 21.51
CA LYS A 603 -22.89 23.89 21.55
C LYS A 603 -23.69 23.19 20.43
N GLU A 604 -23.10 23.07 19.24
CA GLU A 604 -23.73 22.37 18.12
C GLU A 604 -23.60 20.84 18.21
N GLY A 605 -22.77 20.32 19.14
CA GLY A 605 -22.55 18.88 19.36
C GLY A 605 -21.18 18.36 18.93
N MET A 606 -20.41 19.13 18.16
CA MET A 606 -19.06 18.76 17.72
C MET A 606 -17.99 19.15 18.76
N TRP A 607 -16.85 18.48 18.71
CA TRP A 607 -15.63 18.85 19.43
C TRP A 607 -14.66 19.60 18.53
N HIS A 608 -13.75 20.34 19.15
CA HIS A 608 -12.78 21.16 18.45
C HIS A 608 -11.46 20.41 18.23
N GLN A 609 -10.76 20.76 17.15
CA GLN A 609 -9.44 20.24 16.77
C GLN A 609 -8.46 20.28 17.93
N VAL A 610 -8.41 21.39 18.67
CA VAL A 610 -7.76 21.46 19.98
C VAL A 610 -8.87 21.58 21.02
N LEU A 611 -9.02 20.56 21.87
CA LEU A 611 -10.22 20.38 22.71
C LEU A 611 -10.46 21.56 23.66
N THR A 612 -9.40 22.19 24.14
CA THR A 612 -9.45 23.33 25.06
C THR A 612 -9.41 24.69 24.36
N PHE A 613 -9.46 24.72 23.03
CA PHE A 613 -9.38 25.96 22.25
C PHE A 613 -10.53 26.06 21.24
N PRO A 614 -11.68 26.64 21.64
CA PRO A 614 -12.88 26.76 20.80
C PRO A 614 -12.71 27.61 19.53
N HIS A 615 -11.59 28.34 19.40
CA HIS A 615 -11.25 29.07 18.17
C HIS A 615 -10.68 28.16 17.07
N SER A 616 -10.19 26.97 17.43
CA SER A 616 -9.84 25.95 16.42
C SER A 616 -11.11 25.42 15.74
N PHE A 617 -10.99 24.85 14.55
CA PHE A 617 -12.14 24.33 13.81
C PHE A 617 -12.78 23.12 14.50
N GLN A 618 -14.06 22.86 14.24
CA GLN A 618 -14.78 21.70 14.78
C GLN A 618 -14.37 20.44 14.04
N GLU A 619 -13.64 19.53 14.67
CA GLU A 619 -12.99 18.43 13.95
C GLU A 619 -13.85 17.16 13.93
N THR A 620 -13.96 16.58 12.74
CA THR A 620 -14.92 15.52 12.43
C THR A 620 -14.49 14.16 12.99
N SER A 621 -13.21 13.81 12.88
CA SER A 621 -12.73 12.48 13.30
C SER A 621 -12.78 12.31 14.83
N CYS A 622 -12.35 13.30 15.60
CA CYS A 622 -12.41 13.28 17.07
C CYS A 622 -13.84 13.26 17.57
N THR A 623 -14.72 14.07 16.97
CA THR A 623 -16.15 14.08 17.31
C THR A 623 -16.75 12.70 17.12
N ALA A 624 -16.48 12.05 16.00
CA ALA A 624 -16.96 10.71 15.72
C ALA A 624 -16.38 9.65 16.68
N MET A 625 -15.12 9.75 17.10
CA MET A 625 -14.55 8.84 18.13
C MET A 625 -15.15 9.05 19.52
N PHE A 626 -15.47 10.28 19.91
CA PHE A 626 -16.16 10.52 21.18
C PHE A 626 -17.60 10.00 21.16
N ILE A 627 -18.31 10.17 20.04
CA ILE A 627 -19.63 9.54 19.83
C ILE A 627 -19.52 8.02 19.93
N TYR A 628 -18.54 7.42 19.25
CA TYR A 628 -18.28 5.99 19.29
C TYR A 628 -18.05 5.49 20.72
N GLY A 629 -17.13 6.13 21.46
CA GLY A 629 -16.82 5.79 22.84
C GLY A 629 -18.01 5.94 23.79
N PHE A 630 -18.76 7.05 23.69
CA PHE A 630 -19.93 7.31 24.51
C PHE A 630 -21.06 6.31 24.22
N ALA A 631 -21.41 6.11 22.95
CA ALA A 631 -22.48 5.21 22.56
C ALA A 631 -22.18 3.77 22.99
N ARG A 632 -20.94 3.32 22.80
CA ARG A 632 -20.49 2.00 23.22
C ARG A 632 -20.46 1.85 24.74
N GLY A 633 -19.97 2.86 25.46
CA GLY A 633 -19.98 2.88 26.92
C GLY A 633 -21.40 2.83 27.52
N VAL A 634 -22.37 3.48 26.87
CA VAL A 634 -23.79 3.34 27.22
C VAL A 634 -24.25 1.91 26.96
N ARG A 635 -24.07 1.40 25.73
CA ARG A 635 -24.51 0.06 25.31
C ARG A 635 -24.01 -1.07 26.21
N TYR A 636 -22.72 -1.03 26.61
CA TYR A 636 -22.14 -2.05 27.49
C TYR A 636 -22.31 -1.77 28.99
N GLY A 637 -22.91 -0.65 29.38
CA GLY A 637 -23.13 -0.31 30.80
C GLY A 637 -21.86 0.13 31.54
N TRP A 638 -20.85 0.59 30.82
CA TRP A 638 -19.58 1.07 31.38
C TRP A 638 -19.68 2.47 32.00
N LEU A 639 -20.74 3.23 31.72
CA LEU A 639 -20.91 4.62 32.14
C LEU A 639 -22.01 4.75 33.19
N LYS A 640 -21.70 5.39 34.33
CA LYS A 640 -22.65 5.57 35.44
C LYS A 640 -23.83 6.49 35.08
N ASN A 641 -23.58 7.61 34.39
CA ASN A 641 -24.59 8.58 33.97
C ASN A 641 -25.02 8.36 32.51
N ARG A 642 -25.55 7.16 32.18
CA ARG A 642 -25.82 6.72 30.80
C ARG A 642 -26.58 7.76 29.96
N ASP A 643 -27.57 8.43 30.53
CA ASP A 643 -28.42 9.40 29.81
C ASP A 643 -27.66 10.62 29.27
N ASP A 644 -26.70 11.16 30.03
CA ASP A 644 -25.94 12.35 29.61
C ASP A 644 -25.03 12.01 28.43
N TYR A 645 -24.40 10.84 28.48
CA TYR A 645 -23.56 10.34 27.38
C TYR A 645 -24.38 9.95 26.15
N ALA A 646 -25.56 9.33 26.33
CA ALA A 646 -26.47 9.03 25.24
C ALA A 646 -26.94 10.32 24.54
N LYS A 647 -27.32 11.35 25.30
CA LYS A 647 -27.69 12.68 24.76
C LYS A 647 -26.51 13.32 24.03
N ALA A 648 -25.31 13.28 24.60
CA ALA A 648 -24.10 13.82 23.98
C ALA A 648 -23.78 13.12 22.65
N ALA A 649 -23.84 11.79 22.61
CA ALA A 649 -23.62 11.00 21.39
C ALA A 649 -24.66 11.31 20.29
N LEU A 650 -25.95 11.39 20.66
CA LEU A 650 -27.03 11.73 19.72
C LEU A 650 -26.92 13.17 19.20
N LEU A 651 -26.51 14.12 20.05
CA LEU A 651 -26.27 15.50 19.67
C LEU A 651 -25.09 15.60 18.70
N GLY A 652 -23.97 14.93 19.00
CA GLY A 652 -22.81 14.86 18.12
C GLY A 652 -23.15 14.23 16.76
N TRP A 653 -23.92 13.13 16.74
CA TRP A 653 -24.34 12.50 15.48
C TRP A 653 -25.18 13.44 14.60
N ARG A 654 -26.12 14.17 15.21
CA ARG A 654 -26.91 15.20 14.52
C ARG A 654 -26.01 16.31 13.96
N ALA A 655 -25.01 16.72 14.73
CA ALA A 655 -24.05 17.74 14.33
C ALA A 655 -23.22 17.28 13.12
N LEU A 656 -22.70 16.06 13.14
CA LEU A 656 -21.97 15.47 12.02
C LEU A 656 -22.81 15.46 10.73
N CYS A 657 -24.07 15.00 10.83
CA CYS A 657 -24.98 14.96 9.67
C CYS A 657 -25.32 16.37 9.14
N LYS A 658 -25.33 17.39 9.99
CA LYS A 658 -25.68 18.76 9.61
C LYS A 658 -24.47 19.53 9.05
N ILE A 659 -23.30 19.37 9.65
CA ILE A 659 -22.16 20.27 9.49
C ILE A 659 -21.00 19.61 8.73
N ALA A 660 -20.79 18.30 8.89
CA ALA A 660 -19.59 17.61 8.41
C ALA A 660 -19.85 16.66 7.23
N VAL A 661 -21.07 16.15 7.06
CA VAL A 661 -21.42 15.24 5.96
C VAL A 661 -22.41 15.89 5.01
N ASP A 662 -22.05 16.03 3.74
CA ASP A 662 -22.96 16.54 2.72
C ASP A 662 -23.92 15.45 2.20
N TRP A 663 -24.98 15.86 1.52
CA TRP A 663 -25.99 14.95 0.96
C TRP A 663 -25.46 13.99 -0.13
N LYS A 664 -24.23 14.17 -0.60
CA LYS A 664 -23.55 13.28 -1.56
C LYS A 664 -22.65 12.26 -0.84
N GLY A 665 -22.56 12.31 0.49
CA GLY A 665 -21.71 11.45 1.29
C GLY A 665 -20.28 11.93 1.44
N ASN A 666 -19.95 13.17 1.04
CA ASN A 666 -18.64 13.73 1.30
C ASN A 666 -18.51 14.13 2.77
N ILE A 667 -17.35 13.85 3.35
CA ILE A 667 -17.02 14.13 4.75
C ILE A 667 -15.98 15.24 4.78
N TYR A 668 -16.31 16.32 5.47
CA TYR A 668 -15.49 17.52 5.63
C TYR A 668 -14.93 17.62 7.05
N GLY A 669 -13.97 18.51 7.27
CA GLY A 669 -13.45 18.81 8.61
C GLY A 669 -12.62 17.68 9.22
N VAL A 670 -12.15 16.71 8.43
CA VAL A 670 -11.22 15.68 8.89
C VAL A 670 -9.80 16.23 8.80
N CYS A 671 -9.17 16.44 9.96
CA CYS A 671 -7.81 16.96 10.03
C CYS A 671 -6.83 16.05 9.27
N ARG A 672 -5.95 16.60 8.44
CA ARG A 672 -4.94 15.80 7.71
C ARG A 672 -3.93 15.15 8.65
N GLY A 673 -3.16 14.17 8.17
CA GLY A 673 -2.03 13.59 8.91
C GLY A 673 -1.02 14.65 9.36
N SER A 674 -0.45 14.47 10.55
CA SER A 674 0.34 15.50 11.24
C SER A 674 1.58 14.92 11.91
N GLY A 675 2.61 15.76 12.05
CA GLY A 675 3.63 15.62 13.08
C GLY A 675 3.09 16.08 14.44
N TYR A 676 3.96 16.62 15.29
CA TYR A 676 3.55 17.30 16.51
C TYR A 676 4.18 18.69 16.65
N SER A 677 3.64 19.47 17.58
CA SER A 677 4.17 20.76 18.02
C SER A 677 3.87 20.97 19.51
N PHE A 678 4.69 21.79 20.16
CA PHE A 678 4.44 22.34 21.50
C PHE A 678 3.46 23.51 21.49
N SER A 679 3.02 23.96 20.31
CA SER A 679 2.09 25.07 20.14
C SER A 679 0.74 24.56 19.66
N LYS A 680 -0.33 25.00 20.33
CA LYS A 680 -1.73 24.74 19.90
C LYS A 680 -2.06 25.46 18.59
N GLU A 681 -1.38 26.55 18.27
CA GLU A 681 -1.57 27.35 17.07
C GLU A 681 -1.23 26.54 15.81
N TYR A 682 -0.20 25.69 15.87
CA TYR A 682 0.10 24.73 14.81
C TYR A 682 -1.12 23.86 14.49
N TYR A 683 -1.71 23.22 15.50
CA TYR A 683 -2.87 22.34 15.31
C TYR A 683 -4.11 23.10 14.86
N ALA A 684 -4.29 24.33 15.33
CA ALA A 684 -5.49 25.13 15.07
C ALA A 684 -5.46 25.83 13.70
N ASN A 685 -4.29 26.29 13.25
CA ASN A 685 -4.15 27.21 12.12
C ASN A 685 -3.29 26.67 10.97
N ASP A 686 -2.25 25.87 11.26
CA ASP A 686 -1.32 25.35 10.24
C ASP A 686 -1.73 23.93 9.78
N LEU A 687 -2.35 23.17 10.67
CA LEU A 687 -2.83 21.83 10.42
C LEU A 687 -4.29 21.87 9.94
N GLY A 688 -4.45 22.03 8.63
CA GLY A 688 -5.76 22.03 7.96
C GLY A 688 -6.44 20.66 7.87
N TRP A 689 -7.56 20.61 7.17
CA TRP A 689 -8.37 19.42 6.94
C TRP A 689 -8.51 19.12 5.44
N ASN A 690 -8.84 17.87 5.11
CA ASN A 690 -9.11 17.41 3.75
C ASN A 690 -10.55 16.88 3.64
N VAL A 691 -11.14 16.93 2.44
CA VAL A 691 -12.41 16.26 2.14
C VAL A 691 -12.16 14.77 1.93
N ASN A 692 -13.03 13.91 2.47
CA ASN A 692 -12.98 12.45 2.34
C ASN A 692 -11.66 11.84 2.80
N ASP A 693 -11.02 12.47 3.78
CA ASP A 693 -9.77 11.99 4.32
C ASP A 693 -9.99 10.65 5.05
N THR A 694 -9.16 9.66 4.73
CA THR A 694 -9.26 8.28 5.21
C THR A 694 -9.09 8.16 6.72
N HIS A 695 -8.52 9.16 7.41
CA HIS A 695 -8.44 9.17 8.87
C HIS A 695 -9.84 9.28 9.52
N GLY A 696 -10.85 9.81 8.81
CA GLY A 696 -12.18 10.09 9.36
C GLY A 696 -13.31 9.25 8.80
N THR A 697 -13.23 8.80 7.53
CA THR A 697 -14.34 8.15 6.83
C THR A 697 -14.90 6.94 7.59
N GLY A 698 -14.05 5.96 7.92
CA GLY A 698 -14.49 4.78 8.67
C GLY A 698 -14.97 5.09 10.08
N ILE A 699 -14.34 6.07 10.74
CA ILE A 699 -14.71 6.47 12.10
C ILE A 699 -16.10 7.10 12.15
N VAL A 700 -16.46 7.94 11.18
CA VAL A 700 -17.82 8.49 11.08
C VAL A 700 -18.83 7.35 10.90
N MET A 701 -18.50 6.33 10.10
CA MET A 701 -19.35 5.16 9.93
C MET A 701 -19.48 4.35 11.23
N LEU A 702 -18.37 4.09 11.93
CA LEU A 702 -18.37 3.36 13.20
C LEU A 702 -19.15 4.09 14.29
N ALA A 703 -19.03 5.42 14.36
CA ALA A 703 -19.82 6.26 15.26
C ALA A 703 -21.32 6.11 14.98
N ALA A 704 -21.73 6.15 13.71
CA ALA A 704 -23.12 5.94 13.31
C ALA A 704 -23.63 4.54 13.73
N ILE A 705 -22.82 3.51 13.48
CA ILE A 705 -23.13 2.11 13.81
C ILE A 705 -23.34 1.94 15.33
N GLU A 706 -22.46 2.48 16.17
CA GLU A 706 -22.64 2.39 17.62
C GLU A 706 -23.81 3.23 18.12
N VAL A 707 -24.13 4.36 17.48
CA VAL A 707 -25.36 5.12 17.79
C VAL A 707 -26.61 4.29 17.51
N GLU A 708 -26.64 3.53 16.41
CA GLU A 708 -27.77 2.64 16.11
C GLU A 708 -27.88 1.51 17.13
N LYS A 709 -26.78 0.80 17.38
CA LYS A 709 -26.74 -0.30 18.37
C LYS A 709 -27.10 0.16 19.78
N MET A 710 -26.69 1.37 20.19
CA MET A 710 -27.06 1.95 21.47
C MET A 710 -28.58 2.20 21.56
N LYS A 711 -29.20 2.70 20.49
CA LYS A 711 -30.66 2.91 20.47
C LYS A 711 -31.41 1.59 20.52
N GLU A 712 -30.93 0.57 19.82
CA GLU A 712 -31.51 -0.78 19.83
C GLU A 712 -31.44 -1.37 21.25
N SER A 713 -30.29 -1.30 21.93
CA SER A 713 -30.17 -1.80 23.32
C SER A 713 -31.07 -1.08 24.32
N GLN A 714 -31.35 0.21 24.11
CA GLN A 714 -32.26 0.98 24.97
C GLN A 714 -33.74 0.71 24.71
N GLN A 715 -34.09 0.05 23.60
CA GLN A 715 -35.47 -0.39 23.33
C GLN A 715 -35.75 -1.79 23.90
N GLU A 716 -34.69 -2.55 24.20
CA GLU A 716 -34.76 -3.89 24.78
C GLU A 716 -34.76 -3.89 26.32
N GLU A 717 -34.23 -2.82 26.95
CA GLU A 717 -34.31 -2.50 28.40
C GLU A 717 -35.66 -1.87 28.76
#